data_AF-A0A8J6FZS2-F1
#
_entry.id   AF-A0A8J6FZS2-F1
#
_cell.length_a   1.000
_cell.length_b   1.000
_cell.length_c   1.000
_cell.angle_alpha   90.00
_cell.angle_beta   90.00
_cell.angle_gamma   90.00
#
_symmetry.space_group_name_H-M   'P 1'
#
loop_
_entity.id
_entity.type
_entity.pdbx_description
1 polymer ?
#
loop_
_entity_poly.entity_id
_entity_poly.type
_entity_poly.pdbx_seq_one_letter_code
_entity_poly.pdbx_strand_id
1 'polypeptide(L)'
;MVASARVQKLVRRYKLAIATALAILLLQGLVVWSFSGLEEDEPGEKGRQRKPRPLDPGEGSKDTDSSAGRRSSAGKRHGRWRGRAESPGVPVAKVVRAVTSRQRASRRVPPAPPPEAPGRQNLSGAAAGEALMGAAGFPPHGDTGSVEGAPQPTDNSFTPKCEIVGKDALSALARASTKQCQQEIANVVCLHQAGSLMPKAVPRHCQLPGKMSPGIQWEETRAQQPVGGPPVRIAYMLVVHGRAIRQLKRLLKAVYHEQHFFYIHVDKRSNYLYREVVELAQHYDNVRVTPWRMVTIWGGASLLRMYLRSMKDLLEIPGWAWDFFINLSATDYPTRTNEELVAFLSKNRDKNFLKSHGRDNSRFIKKQGLDRLFHECDSHMWRLGERQIPAGIVVDGGSDWFVLTRSFVEYVVYTDDPLVAQLRQFYTYTLLPAESFFHTVLENSPACESLVDNNLRVTNWNRKLGCKCQYKHIVDWCGCSPNDFKPQDFLRLQQVSRPTFFARKFESTVNQEVLEILDFHLYGSYPPSTPALKAYWENTYDVADGPGGLSDVLLTAYTAFARLSLRHAATAVPPQATALCRFEPRGLPSSVHLYFYDDHFQGYLVTQAVQPSAQGPAETLEMWLMPQGSLKLLGRNDQASRLQSLEVGTEWDPKERLFRNFGGLLGPLDEPVAMQRWARGPNLTATVVWIDPTYVVATSYDITVDADTEVTQYKPPLSRPLRPGAWTVRLLQFWEPLGETRFLVLPLTFNRKLPLRKDDASWLHAGPPHNEYMEQSFQGLSGILNLPQPETMEEAAKRHTELTGPALEAWTDGELSSFWSVAGLCAIGPSACPSLELCRLTSWSSLSPDPKSELGPVKADGRLR
;
A
#
# COMPACT_ATOMS: atom_id res chain seq x y z
N MET A 1 39.88 6.74 -50.28
CA MET A 1 40.79 7.87 -50.01
C MET A 1 40.24 9.13 -50.66
N VAL A 2 39.53 9.99 -49.93
CA VAL A 2 39.44 11.48 -50.05
C VAL A 2 38.48 11.93 -48.91
N ALA A 3 38.96 11.94 -47.66
CA ALA A 3 38.21 12.55 -46.54
C ALA A 3 39.11 12.98 -45.36
N SER A 4 40.44 12.95 -45.49
CA SER A 4 41.35 13.12 -44.34
C SER A 4 41.75 14.58 -44.06
N ALA A 5 41.76 15.45 -45.08
CA ALA A 5 42.28 16.82 -44.93
C ALA A 5 41.30 17.83 -44.29
N ARG A 6 39.98 17.64 -44.43
CA ARG A 6 38.97 18.54 -43.85
C ARG A 6 38.76 18.30 -42.35
N VAL A 7 38.83 17.03 -41.92
CA VAL A 7 38.71 16.66 -40.50
C VAL A 7 39.90 17.16 -39.68
N GLN A 8 41.13 17.07 -40.22
CA GLN A 8 42.32 17.58 -39.53
C GLN A 8 42.32 19.11 -39.35
N LYS A 9 41.75 19.88 -40.29
CA LYS A 9 41.58 21.34 -40.14
C LYS A 9 40.51 21.69 -39.11
N LEU A 10 39.44 20.90 -39.00
CA LEU A 10 38.39 21.10 -38.00
C LEU A 10 38.93 20.80 -36.58
N VAL A 11 39.63 19.68 -36.40
CA VAL A 11 40.22 19.30 -35.10
C VAL A 11 41.25 20.33 -34.62
N ARG A 12 42.03 20.95 -35.52
CA ARG A 12 42.94 22.06 -35.13
C ARG A 12 42.21 23.32 -34.68
N ARG A 13 41.04 23.65 -35.26
CA ARG A 13 40.26 24.83 -34.86
C ARG A 13 39.57 24.67 -33.51
N TYR A 14 39.13 23.45 -33.17
CA TYR A 14 38.39 23.21 -31.92
C TYR A 14 39.26 22.65 -30.78
N LYS A 15 40.54 22.35 -31.02
CA LYS A 15 41.46 21.88 -29.97
C LYS A 15 41.54 22.82 -28.76
N LEU A 16 41.54 24.14 -29.01
CA LEU A 16 41.59 25.12 -27.93
C LEU A 16 40.27 25.13 -27.15
N ALA A 17 39.13 25.11 -27.84
CA ALA A 17 37.79 25.09 -27.22
C ALA A 17 37.50 23.79 -26.43
N ILE A 18 37.97 22.64 -26.93
CA ILE A 18 37.86 21.36 -26.24
C ILE A 18 38.75 21.34 -24.99
N ALA A 19 39.96 21.91 -25.08
CA ALA A 19 40.84 22.05 -23.93
C ALA A 19 40.27 22.98 -22.85
N THR A 20 39.65 24.11 -23.23
CA THR A 20 38.95 24.97 -22.26
C THR A 20 37.74 24.29 -21.65
N ALA A 21 36.93 23.55 -22.43
CA ALA A 21 35.79 22.81 -21.90
C ALA A 21 36.20 21.72 -20.89
N LEU A 22 37.29 20.99 -21.18
CA LEU A 22 37.85 19.99 -20.26
C LEU A 22 38.44 20.64 -19.00
N ALA A 23 39.10 21.80 -19.11
CA ALA A 23 39.61 22.54 -17.96
C ALA A 23 38.48 23.08 -17.06
N ILE A 24 37.37 23.53 -17.65
CA ILE A 24 36.18 23.97 -16.90
C ILE A 24 35.52 22.78 -16.19
N LEU A 25 35.41 21.61 -16.84
CA LEU A 25 34.89 20.40 -16.22
C LEU A 25 35.79 19.89 -15.08
N LEU A 26 37.12 19.98 -15.23
CA LEU A 26 38.08 19.64 -14.16
C LEU A 26 37.99 20.62 -12.98
N LEU A 27 37.84 21.93 -13.24
CA LEU A 27 37.62 22.93 -12.20
C LEU A 27 36.28 22.73 -11.48
N GLN A 28 35.21 22.41 -12.21
CA GLN A 28 33.91 22.08 -11.62
C GLN A 28 33.98 20.80 -10.79
N GLY A 29 34.70 19.77 -11.25
CA GLY A 29 34.95 18.55 -10.49
C GLY A 29 35.73 18.80 -9.19
N LEU A 30 36.78 19.63 -9.24
CA LEU A 30 37.58 20.00 -8.06
C LEU A 30 36.79 20.84 -7.04
N VAL A 31 35.91 21.73 -7.49
CA VAL A 31 35.02 22.50 -6.61
C VAL A 31 33.99 21.59 -5.95
N VAL A 32 33.39 20.65 -6.68
CA VAL A 32 32.44 19.67 -6.10
C VAL A 32 33.13 18.74 -5.09
N TRP A 33 34.39 18.37 -5.33
CA TRP A 33 35.18 17.57 -4.39
C TRP A 33 35.61 18.36 -3.14
N SER A 34 35.91 19.65 -3.29
CA SER A 34 36.27 20.55 -2.17
C SER A 34 35.11 20.89 -1.23
N PHE A 35 33.85 20.72 -1.66
CA PHE A 35 32.66 20.93 -0.80
C PHE A 35 32.04 19.64 -0.26
N SER A 36 32.52 18.47 -0.71
CA SER A 36 32.08 17.16 -0.21
C SER A 36 32.91 16.65 0.99
N GLY A 37 33.93 17.41 1.42
CA GLY A 37 34.83 17.06 2.52
C GLY A 37 34.61 17.83 3.83
N LEU A 38 33.48 18.51 4.00
CA LEU A 38 33.16 19.28 5.21
C LEU A 38 31.74 18.96 5.69
N GLU A 39 31.54 17.77 6.24
CA GLU A 39 30.51 17.45 7.25
C GLU A 39 30.64 15.98 7.72
N GLU A 40 31.74 15.64 8.39
CA GLU A 40 31.77 14.53 9.37
C GLU A 40 32.68 14.95 10.55
N ASP A 41 32.07 15.11 11.72
CA ASP A 41 32.75 15.31 13.01
C ASP A 41 33.46 14.00 13.43
N GLU A 42 34.78 14.08 13.59
CA GLU A 42 35.63 13.03 14.17
C GLU A 42 35.70 13.12 15.73
N PRO A 43 36.04 12.00 16.40
CA PRO A 43 35.94 11.82 17.85
C PRO A 43 37.18 12.36 18.60
N GLY A 44 36.97 12.90 19.81
CA GLY A 44 38.05 13.45 20.62
C GLY A 44 38.54 12.51 21.73
N GLU A 45 39.84 12.15 21.71
CA GLU A 45 40.63 11.90 22.93
C GLU A 45 42.05 12.50 22.84
N LYS A 46 42.35 13.34 23.84
CA LYS A 46 43.64 13.58 24.56
C LYS A 46 44.81 14.36 23.91
N GLY A 47 45.15 15.49 24.55
CA GLY A 47 46.46 15.62 25.22
C GLY A 47 47.21 16.97 25.20
N ARG A 48 47.28 17.64 26.38
CA ARG A 48 48.36 18.53 26.92
C ARG A 48 48.63 19.86 26.18
N GLN A 49 49.01 21.00 26.78
CA GLN A 49 49.50 21.43 28.10
C GLN A 49 49.53 22.99 28.09
N ARG A 50 49.19 23.68 29.20
CA ARG A 50 49.94 24.83 29.77
C ARG A 50 49.26 25.37 31.05
N LYS A 51 50.09 25.62 32.08
CA LYS A 51 49.86 26.22 33.41
C LYS A 51 50.42 27.67 33.41
N PRO A 52 50.33 28.53 34.47
CA PRO A 52 49.53 28.49 35.73
C PRO A 52 48.94 29.84 36.28
N ARG A 53 47.89 29.71 37.14
CA ARG A 53 47.56 30.41 38.44
C ARG A 53 47.20 31.93 38.50
N PRO A 54 46.54 32.46 39.58
CA PRO A 54 46.28 31.91 40.95
C PRO A 54 44.81 31.95 41.51
N LEU A 55 44.37 30.96 42.31
CA LEU A 55 44.07 30.92 43.80
C LEU A 55 42.81 31.73 44.26
N ASP A 56 41.64 31.10 44.53
CA ASP A 56 41.09 30.51 45.80
C ASP A 56 40.23 31.52 46.62
N PRO A 57 39.35 31.13 47.60
CA PRO A 57 38.56 29.89 47.81
C PRO A 57 37.09 30.17 48.30
N GLY A 58 36.26 29.13 48.49
CA GLY A 58 35.18 29.17 49.50
C GLY A 58 33.88 28.39 49.22
N GLU A 59 33.65 27.34 50.03
CA GLU A 59 32.36 26.77 50.54
C GLU A 59 31.26 26.38 49.53
N GLY A 60 30.49 25.28 49.64
CA GLY A 60 30.09 24.45 50.77
C GLY A 60 28.57 24.18 50.67
N SER A 61 28.19 22.90 50.72
CA SER A 61 26.83 22.36 51.00
C SER A 61 25.78 22.19 49.87
N LYS A 62 25.45 20.91 49.63
CA LYS A 62 24.11 20.27 49.65
C LYS A 62 22.86 21.16 49.52
N ASP A 63 21.98 20.91 48.53
CA ASP A 63 20.80 20.03 48.66
C ASP A 63 19.82 20.16 47.46
N THR A 64 19.20 19.02 47.16
CA THR A 64 17.89 18.69 46.56
C THR A 64 17.05 19.69 45.72
N ASP A 65 16.45 19.08 44.69
CA ASP A 65 15.06 19.18 44.22
C ASP A 65 14.66 20.05 43.01
N SER A 66 14.26 19.30 41.97
CA SER A 66 12.99 19.38 41.24
C SER A 66 12.50 20.69 40.60
N SER A 67 12.11 20.52 39.32
CA SER A 67 10.94 21.12 38.64
C SER A 67 11.23 22.07 37.48
N ALA A 68 10.90 21.54 36.31
CA ALA A 68 10.49 22.19 35.07
C ALA A 68 9.92 23.62 35.18
N GLY A 69 10.49 24.53 34.39
CA GLY A 69 9.92 25.84 34.06
C GLY A 69 9.83 26.03 32.55
N ARG A 70 8.61 26.03 32.02
CA ARG A 70 8.27 26.54 30.68
C ARG A 70 8.51 28.06 30.66
N ARG A 71 9.22 28.56 29.64
CA ARG A 71 9.32 29.98 29.31
C ARG A 71 8.24 30.37 28.31
N SER A 72 7.40 31.33 28.68
CA SER A 72 6.67 32.22 27.78
C SER A 72 7.56 33.42 27.44
N SER A 73 7.51 33.87 26.18
CA SER A 73 8.07 35.14 25.73
C SER A 73 6.95 36.16 25.53
N ALA A 74 7.17 37.35 26.06
CA ALA A 74 6.29 38.51 25.99
C ALA A 74 6.94 39.65 25.19
N GLY A 75 6.10 40.48 24.56
CA GLY A 75 6.43 41.80 24.01
C GLY A 75 5.69 42.05 22.69
N LYS A 76 4.96 43.16 22.44
CA LYS A 76 4.93 44.52 23.01
C LYS A 76 3.59 45.21 22.64
N ARG A 77 3.03 46.00 23.59
CA ARG A 77 2.50 47.41 23.55
C ARG A 77 1.86 47.96 22.25
N HIS A 78 0.85 48.86 22.18
CA HIS A 78 0.04 49.71 23.08
C HIS A 78 -1.08 50.39 22.24
N GLY A 79 -2.21 50.83 22.87
CA GLY A 79 -3.15 51.85 22.34
C GLY A 79 -4.60 51.65 22.80
N ARG A 80 -5.02 52.11 23.99
CA ARG A 80 -5.67 53.40 24.36
C ARG A 80 -7.23 53.47 24.19
N TRP A 81 -7.91 53.10 25.28
CA TRP A 81 -9.12 53.64 25.96
C TRP A 81 -10.15 54.55 25.25
N ARG A 82 -11.43 54.12 25.30
CA ARG A 82 -12.72 54.76 25.68
C ARG A 82 -13.80 53.67 25.48
N GLY A 83 -14.91 53.46 26.20
CA GLY A 83 -15.67 54.06 27.29
C GLY A 83 -16.92 53.16 27.48
N ARG A 84 -17.51 53.15 28.66
CA ARG A 84 -18.37 52.10 29.26
C ARG A 84 -19.89 52.30 29.02
N ALA A 85 -20.66 51.20 28.97
CA ALA A 85 -22.07 51.07 29.40
C ALA A 85 -22.37 49.56 29.63
N GLU A 86 -22.33 49.07 30.87
CA GLU A 86 -23.48 48.68 31.73
C GLU A 86 -24.16 47.33 31.39
N SER A 87 -24.06 46.39 32.34
CA SER A 87 -24.65 45.03 32.38
C SER A 87 -26.06 45.06 33.00
N PRO A 88 -26.88 43.99 32.89
CA PRO A 88 -26.79 42.74 33.71
C PRO A 88 -27.03 41.47 32.86
N GLY A 89 -26.72 40.21 33.18
CA GLY A 89 -26.41 39.48 34.41
C GLY A 89 -27.01 38.06 34.34
N VAL A 90 -26.16 37.00 34.43
CA VAL A 90 -26.43 35.62 34.95
C VAL A 90 -27.15 34.63 33.98
N PRO A 91 -26.94 33.28 34.05
CA PRO A 91 -25.73 32.47 33.81
C PRO A 91 -25.97 31.23 32.89
N VAL A 92 -24.90 30.65 32.33
CA VAL A 92 -24.95 29.38 31.58
C VAL A 92 -24.71 28.19 32.51
N ALA A 93 -25.68 27.26 32.56
CA ALA A 93 -25.63 26.01 33.32
C ALA A 93 -24.87 24.91 32.56
N LYS A 94 -23.88 24.29 33.23
CA LYS A 94 -23.29 22.99 32.87
C LYS A 94 -24.14 21.88 33.47
N VAL A 95 -24.61 20.95 32.65
CA VAL A 95 -25.27 19.71 33.12
C VAL A 95 -24.30 18.55 32.97
N VAL A 96 -23.87 18.01 34.12
CA VAL A 96 -23.21 16.71 34.28
C VAL A 96 -24.31 15.71 34.66
N ARG A 97 -24.42 14.58 33.96
CA ARG A 97 -25.40 13.53 34.28
C ARG A 97 -24.65 12.31 34.84
N ALA A 98 -24.71 12.15 36.16
CA ALA A 98 -24.38 10.93 36.88
C ALA A 98 -25.62 10.04 36.97
N VAL A 99 -25.46 8.72 36.84
CA VAL A 99 -26.53 7.74 37.07
C VAL A 99 -26.10 6.81 38.20
N THR A 100 -26.76 6.95 39.34
CA THR A 100 -26.74 6.00 40.46
C THR A 100 -28.16 5.46 40.64
N SER A 101 -28.36 4.15 40.57
CA SER A 101 -29.64 3.52 40.90
C SER A 101 -29.62 2.98 42.34
N ARG A 102 -30.64 3.36 43.11
CA ARG A 102 -30.93 2.82 44.45
C ARG A 102 -32.17 1.92 44.36
N GLN A 103 -32.06 0.74 44.98
CA GLN A 103 -33.13 -0.22 45.19
C GLN A 103 -34.18 0.27 46.21
N ARG A 104 -35.44 -0.13 46.01
CA ARG A 104 -36.37 -0.44 47.11
C ARG A 104 -37.40 -1.49 46.68
N ALA A 105 -37.70 -2.40 47.59
CA ALA A 105 -38.45 -3.65 47.41
C ALA A 105 -39.97 -3.51 47.63
N SER A 106 -40.75 -4.42 47.03
CA SER A 106 -41.97 -4.97 47.63
C SER A 106 -42.37 -6.33 47.01
N ARG A 107 -42.96 -7.18 47.86
CA ARG A 107 -43.27 -8.63 47.74
C ARG A 107 -44.51 -8.95 46.88
N ARG A 108 -44.55 -10.14 46.23
CA ARG A 108 -45.35 -11.34 46.61
C ARG A 108 -45.29 -12.47 45.55
N VAL A 109 -45.55 -13.67 46.05
CA VAL A 109 -45.26 -15.06 45.61
C VAL A 109 -46.18 -15.61 44.50
N PRO A 110 -45.75 -16.62 43.71
CA PRO A 110 -46.64 -17.66 43.15
C PRO A 110 -46.30 -19.11 43.58
N PRO A 111 -47.23 -20.08 43.45
CA PRO A 111 -47.18 -21.40 44.11
C PRO A 111 -46.53 -22.53 43.27
N ALA A 112 -46.33 -23.67 43.96
CA ALA A 112 -45.57 -24.88 43.62
C ALA A 112 -46.20 -25.81 42.53
N PRO A 113 -45.42 -26.78 41.97
CA PRO A 113 -45.90 -27.79 41.02
C PRO A 113 -46.15 -29.19 41.67
N PRO A 114 -46.90 -30.10 41.00
CA PRO A 114 -47.04 -31.52 41.38
C PRO A 114 -46.19 -32.49 40.49
N PRO A 115 -46.10 -33.81 40.83
CA PRO A 115 -44.84 -34.57 40.84
C PRO A 115 -44.67 -35.73 39.82
N GLU A 116 -43.48 -36.38 39.93
CA GLU A 116 -42.84 -37.53 39.23
C GLU A 116 -43.71 -38.81 39.06
N ALA A 117 -43.40 -39.90 38.32
CA ALA A 117 -42.21 -40.58 37.74
C ALA A 117 -42.74 -41.66 36.73
N PRO A 118 -42.08 -42.81 36.37
CA PRO A 118 -40.66 -43.24 36.36
C PRO A 118 -40.24 -44.06 35.08
N GLY A 119 -38.92 -44.31 34.92
CA GLY A 119 -38.46 -45.71 34.78
C GLY A 119 -37.59 -46.16 33.58
N ARG A 120 -36.50 -46.84 33.95
CA ARG A 120 -35.71 -47.94 33.29
C ARG A 120 -34.51 -47.56 32.41
N GLN A 121 -33.27 -47.80 32.89
CA GLN A 121 -32.49 -49.08 32.89
C GLN A 121 -31.92 -49.37 31.47
N ASN A 122 -30.64 -49.61 31.19
CA ASN A 122 -29.53 -50.31 31.87
C ASN A 122 -28.19 -49.91 31.19
N LEU A 123 -27.07 -49.73 31.93
CA LEU A 123 -25.92 -50.66 32.12
C LEU A 123 -25.29 -51.12 30.78
N SER A 124 -24.00 -50.94 30.49
CA SER A 124 -22.76 -51.22 31.26
C SER A 124 -21.57 -50.56 30.51
N GLY A 125 -20.37 -50.30 31.04
CA GLY A 125 -19.72 -50.51 32.33
C GLY A 125 -18.20 -50.29 32.16
N ALA A 126 -17.57 -49.64 33.16
CA ALA A 126 -16.19 -49.80 33.68
C ALA A 126 -14.96 -49.75 32.71
N ALA A 127 -13.79 -49.19 33.04
CA ALA A 127 -13.26 -48.51 34.23
C ALA A 127 -11.89 -47.86 33.91
N ALA A 128 -11.53 -46.85 34.72
CA ALA A 128 -10.22 -46.50 35.28
C ALA A 128 -8.96 -46.36 34.37
N GLY A 129 -8.57 -45.09 34.16
CA GLY A 129 -7.26 -44.49 34.49
C GLY A 129 -5.94 -45.18 34.12
N GLU A 130 -5.15 -44.54 33.26
CA GLU A 130 -3.89 -43.84 33.62
C GLU A 130 -3.18 -43.23 32.37
N ALA A 131 -2.50 -42.11 32.61
CA ALA A 131 -1.28 -41.64 31.95
C ALA A 131 -1.29 -41.08 30.50
N LEU A 132 -0.99 -39.77 30.45
CA LEU A 132 0.03 -39.09 29.62
C LEU A 132 -0.03 -39.09 28.08
N MET A 133 0.21 -37.86 27.56
CA MET A 133 0.77 -37.50 26.24
C MET A 133 -0.12 -37.71 25.00
N GLY A 134 -0.40 -36.62 24.28
CA GLY A 134 -0.79 -36.73 22.87
C GLY A 134 -1.50 -35.54 22.25
N ALA A 135 -0.83 -34.94 21.26
CA ALA A 135 -1.38 -34.29 20.06
C ALA A 135 -2.03 -32.90 20.20
N ALA A 136 -1.19 -31.87 19.99
CA ALA A 136 -1.62 -30.58 19.45
C ALA A 136 -2.07 -30.75 17.97
N GLY A 137 -3.33 -31.15 17.78
CA GLY A 137 -4.02 -31.12 16.50
C GLY A 137 -4.64 -29.74 16.26
N PHE A 138 -4.26 -29.09 15.16
CA PHE A 138 -4.89 -27.86 14.68
C PHE A 138 -6.30 -28.19 14.13
N PRO A 139 -7.39 -27.59 14.64
CA PRO A 139 -8.72 -27.81 14.08
C PRO A 139 -8.95 -26.96 12.82
N PRO A 140 -9.80 -27.42 11.88
CA PRO A 140 -10.06 -26.71 10.63
C PRO A 140 -11.30 -25.82 10.75
N HIS A 141 -11.16 -24.55 11.15
CA HIS A 141 -12.24 -23.56 10.99
C HIS A 141 -11.71 -22.18 10.58
N GLY A 142 -12.43 -21.54 9.66
CA GLY A 142 -12.00 -20.35 8.91
C GLY A 142 -11.70 -19.13 9.78
N ASP A 143 -10.50 -18.58 9.59
CA ASP A 143 -9.97 -17.40 10.27
C ASP A 143 -10.87 -16.17 10.07
N THR A 144 -11.40 -15.65 11.18
CA THR A 144 -12.04 -14.32 11.31
C THR A 144 -11.03 -13.18 11.50
N GLY A 145 -9.76 -13.38 11.09
CA GLY A 145 -8.70 -12.38 11.30
C GLY A 145 -8.27 -12.22 12.76
N SER A 146 -8.66 -13.14 13.65
CA SER A 146 -8.11 -13.28 15.00
C SER A 146 -6.95 -14.29 14.98
N VAL A 147 -5.92 -14.05 15.79
CA VAL A 147 -4.77 -14.97 15.94
C VAL A 147 -5.09 -16.02 17.01
N GLU A 148 -4.88 -17.31 16.69
CA GLU A 148 -5.04 -18.42 17.64
C GLU A 148 -4.21 -18.19 18.92
N GLY A 149 -4.87 -18.30 20.08
CA GLY A 149 -4.27 -18.05 21.41
C GLY A 149 -5.12 -17.17 22.32
N ALA A 150 -6.11 -16.44 21.77
CA ALA A 150 -7.12 -15.76 22.58
C ALA A 150 -8.22 -16.75 23.03
N PRO A 151 -8.67 -16.72 24.31
CA PRO A 151 -9.80 -17.54 24.75
C PRO A 151 -11.05 -17.22 23.93
N GLN A 152 -11.63 -18.23 23.27
CA GLN A 152 -12.87 -18.06 22.52
C GLN A 152 -14.05 -17.75 23.47
N PRO A 153 -14.95 -16.82 23.12
CA PRO A 153 -16.11 -16.49 23.94
C PRO A 153 -17.12 -17.63 23.94
N THR A 154 -17.52 -18.08 25.13
CA THR A 154 -18.59 -19.07 25.33
C THR A 154 -19.99 -18.43 25.44
N ASP A 155 -20.09 -17.10 25.49
CA ASP A 155 -21.35 -16.36 25.67
C ASP A 155 -21.33 -14.97 24.99
N ASN A 156 -22.53 -14.52 24.57
CA ASN A 156 -22.76 -13.22 23.90
C ASN A 156 -22.76 -12.00 24.85
N SER A 157 -22.49 -12.19 26.14
CA SER A 157 -22.38 -11.13 27.15
C SER A 157 -20.92 -10.71 27.34
N PHE A 158 -20.56 -9.52 26.82
CA PHE A 158 -19.25 -8.93 27.07
C PHE A 158 -19.09 -8.62 28.56
N THR A 159 -18.22 -9.37 29.24
CA THR A 159 -17.84 -9.14 30.63
C THR A 159 -16.33 -9.31 30.77
N PRO A 160 -15.57 -8.23 31.06
CA PRO A 160 -14.16 -8.33 31.36
C PRO A 160 -13.93 -9.21 32.60
N LYS A 161 -12.95 -10.11 32.54
CA LYS A 161 -12.59 -10.99 33.67
C LYS A 161 -11.79 -10.28 34.78
N CYS A 162 -11.41 -9.03 34.54
CA CYS A 162 -10.61 -8.19 35.43
C CYS A 162 -10.94 -6.70 35.21
N GLU A 163 -10.44 -5.83 36.09
CA GLU A 163 -10.55 -4.38 35.91
C GLU A 163 -9.49 -3.86 34.91
N ILE A 164 -9.96 -3.29 33.80
CA ILE A 164 -9.09 -2.75 32.74
C ILE A 164 -8.91 -1.24 32.96
N VAL A 165 -7.71 -0.84 33.40
CA VAL A 165 -7.38 0.57 33.71
C VAL A 165 -6.43 1.22 32.69
N GLY A 166 -5.80 0.44 31.82
CA GLY A 166 -4.80 0.93 30.86
C GLY A 166 -5.41 1.79 29.75
N LYS A 167 -4.87 2.99 29.51
CA LYS A 167 -5.38 3.93 28.49
C LYS A 167 -5.39 3.35 27.08
N ASP A 168 -4.34 2.60 26.72
CA ASP A 168 -4.21 1.95 25.42
C ASP A 168 -5.30 0.89 25.22
N ALA A 169 -5.45 -0.03 26.16
CA ALA A 169 -6.51 -1.05 26.17
C ALA A 169 -7.93 -0.44 26.14
N LEU A 170 -8.19 0.60 26.95
CA LEU A 170 -9.49 1.30 26.94
C LEU A 170 -9.77 1.97 25.58
N SER A 171 -8.75 2.58 24.96
CA SER A 171 -8.87 3.15 23.62
C SER A 171 -9.13 2.09 22.56
N ALA A 172 -8.50 0.92 22.66
CA ALA A 172 -8.72 -0.20 21.76
C ALA A 172 -10.14 -0.75 21.89
N LEU A 173 -10.62 -1.02 23.12
CA LEU A 173 -11.98 -1.48 23.39
C LEU A 173 -13.05 -0.53 22.84
N ALA A 174 -12.83 0.79 22.96
CA ALA A 174 -13.77 1.80 22.48
C ALA A 174 -13.84 1.90 20.94
N ARG A 175 -12.77 1.50 20.24
CA ARG A 175 -12.66 1.57 18.77
C ARG A 175 -12.92 0.24 18.07
N ALA A 176 -12.74 -0.89 18.76
CA ALA A 176 -13.00 -2.21 18.22
C ALA A 176 -14.47 -2.33 17.78
N SER A 177 -14.67 -2.88 16.59
CA SER A 177 -15.98 -2.87 15.92
C SER A 177 -16.85 -4.06 16.28
N THR A 178 -16.24 -5.22 16.54
CA THR A 178 -16.96 -6.44 16.92
C THR A 178 -16.86 -6.72 18.41
N LYS A 179 -17.94 -7.29 18.98
CA LYS A 179 -17.95 -7.77 20.37
C LYS A 179 -16.92 -8.87 20.62
N GLN A 180 -16.64 -9.68 19.61
CA GLN A 180 -15.63 -10.73 19.68
C GLN A 180 -14.24 -10.11 19.91
N CYS A 181 -13.84 -9.15 19.07
CA CYS A 181 -12.55 -8.46 19.20
C CYS A 181 -12.46 -7.70 20.54
N GLN A 182 -13.55 -7.08 21.00
CA GLN A 182 -13.60 -6.49 22.36
C GLN A 182 -13.32 -7.52 23.45
N GLN A 183 -13.94 -8.70 23.40
CA GLN A 183 -13.72 -9.77 24.38
C GLN A 183 -12.29 -10.32 24.33
N GLU A 184 -11.73 -10.51 23.12
CA GLU A 184 -10.34 -10.94 22.94
C GLU A 184 -9.36 -9.93 23.54
N ILE A 185 -9.53 -8.63 23.24
CA ILE A 185 -8.74 -7.55 23.83
C ILE A 185 -8.80 -7.62 25.35
N ALA A 186 -10.00 -7.72 25.93
CA ALA A 186 -10.18 -7.80 27.38
C ALA A 186 -9.46 -9.03 27.98
N ASN A 187 -9.60 -10.19 27.35
CA ASN A 187 -8.96 -11.44 27.80
C ASN A 187 -7.43 -11.33 27.79
N VAL A 188 -6.85 -10.82 26.70
CA VAL A 188 -5.40 -10.65 26.53
C VAL A 188 -4.85 -9.68 27.59
N VAL A 189 -5.52 -8.56 27.81
CA VAL A 189 -5.12 -7.57 28.83
C VAL A 189 -5.16 -8.18 30.23
N CYS A 190 -6.23 -8.92 30.57
CA CYS A 190 -6.34 -9.57 31.88
C CYS A 190 -5.25 -10.62 32.11
N LEU A 191 -4.93 -11.44 31.10
CA LEU A 191 -3.84 -12.42 31.18
C LEU A 191 -2.47 -11.74 31.36
N HIS A 192 -2.25 -10.62 30.67
CA HIS A 192 -1.02 -9.85 30.81
C HIS A 192 -0.89 -9.21 32.21
N GLN A 193 -1.96 -8.62 32.75
CA GLN A 193 -1.99 -8.07 34.10
C GLN A 193 -1.78 -9.15 35.18
N ALA A 194 -2.26 -10.38 34.94
CA ALA A 194 -2.01 -11.53 35.81
C ALA A 194 -0.57 -12.08 35.70
N GLY A 195 0.24 -11.58 34.75
CA GLY A 195 1.61 -12.04 34.53
C GLY A 195 1.70 -13.45 33.94
N SER A 196 0.62 -13.95 33.34
CA SER A 196 0.51 -15.30 32.76
C SER A 196 0.62 -15.35 31.23
N LEU A 197 0.69 -14.19 30.57
CA LEU A 197 0.73 -14.11 29.10
C LEU A 197 2.14 -14.15 28.50
N MET A 198 3.05 -13.31 29.02
CA MET A 198 4.37 -13.04 28.44
C MET A 198 5.48 -13.77 29.22
N PRO A 199 6.47 -14.38 28.54
CA PRO A 199 7.62 -14.98 29.20
C PRO A 199 8.49 -13.92 29.88
N LYS A 200 8.98 -14.21 31.09
CA LYS A 200 9.86 -13.30 31.84
C LYS A 200 11.34 -13.50 31.52
N ALA A 201 11.76 -14.75 31.30
CA ALA A 201 13.12 -15.11 30.96
C ALA A 201 13.11 -16.29 29.98
N VAL A 202 13.98 -16.24 28.98
CA VAL A 202 14.08 -17.23 27.91
C VAL A 202 15.52 -17.77 27.90
N PRO A 203 15.74 -19.09 27.77
CA PRO A 203 17.08 -19.65 27.74
C PRO A 203 17.80 -19.28 26.43
N ARG A 204 19.12 -19.08 26.51
CA ARG A 204 20.01 -18.89 25.37
C ARG A 204 20.94 -20.09 25.24
N HIS A 205 21.01 -20.67 24.05
CA HIS A 205 21.82 -21.85 23.73
C HIS A 205 23.06 -21.53 22.91
N CYS A 206 23.10 -20.34 22.30
CA CYS A 206 24.27 -19.87 21.59
C CYS A 206 25.47 -19.69 22.54
N GLN A 207 26.57 -20.38 22.24
CA GLN A 207 27.80 -20.38 23.03
C GLN A 207 28.65 -19.12 22.82
N LEU A 208 28.33 -18.31 21.80
CA LEU A 208 29.08 -17.10 21.51
C LEU A 208 28.71 -15.96 22.48
N PRO A 209 29.72 -15.21 22.99
CA PRO A 209 29.51 -14.10 23.93
C PRO A 209 28.93 -12.83 23.27
N GLY A 210 28.66 -12.85 21.97
CA GLY A 210 28.11 -11.71 21.23
C GLY A 210 27.70 -12.08 19.80
N LYS A 211 27.39 -11.06 18.98
CA LYS A 211 27.10 -11.25 17.56
C LYS A 211 28.39 -11.50 16.78
N MET A 212 28.46 -12.63 16.08
CA MET A 212 29.48 -12.88 15.08
C MET A 212 28.79 -12.93 13.72
N SER A 213 29.21 -12.07 12.80
CA SER A 213 28.81 -12.14 11.39
C SER A 213 30.05 -12.47 10.59
N PRO A 214 30.31 -13.75 10.26
CA PRO A 214 31.34 -14.08 9.29
C PRO A 214 31.06 -13.30 7.99
N GLY A 215 31.93 -12.34 7.67
CA GLY A 215 31.84 -11.62 6.41
C GLY A 215 32.08 -12.60 5.26
N ILE A 216 31.16 -12.67 4.30
CA ILE A 216 31.41 -13.43 3.08
C ILE A 216 32.35 -12.60 2.21
N GLN A 217 33.58 -13.08 2.01
CA GLN A 217 34.47 -12.53 0.98
C GLN A 217 33.82 -12.72 -0.40
N TRP A 218 33.42 -11.60 -1.02
CA TRP A 218 32.79 -11.59 -2.33
C TRP A 218 33.79 -11.19 -3.40
N GLU A 219 34.13 -12.14 -4.27
CA GLU A 219 34.83 -11.92 -5.53
C GLU A 219 33.94 -12.46 -6.64
N GLU A 220 33.54 -11.60 -7.58
CA GLU A 220 32.58 -11.93 -8.65
C GLU A 220 33.05 -13.11 -9.53
N THR A 221 34.36 -13.24 -9.72
CA THR A 221 35.01 -14.34 -10.45
C THR A 221 34.81 -15.71 -9.78
N ARG A 222 34.54 -15.76 -8.47
CA ARG A 222 34.32 -17.01 -7.72
C ARG A 222 32.87 -17.50 -7.79
N ALA A 223 31.91 -16.67 -8.17
CA ALA A 223 30.51 -17.07 -8.33
C ALA A 223 30.28 -17.94 -9.58
N GLN A 224 31.21 -17.86 -10.54
CA GLN A 224 31.17 -18.61 -11.80
C GLN A 224 31.97 -19.93 -11.74
N GLN A 225 32.61 -20.24 -10.61
CA GLN A 225 33.36 -21.49 -10.46
C GLN A 225 32.40 -22.66 -10.15
N PRO A 226 32.59 -23.84 -10.78
CA PRO A 226 31.79 -25.01 -10.49
C PRO A 226 31.99 -25.42 -9.02
N VAL A 227 30.88 -25.46 -8.27
CA VAL A 227 30.86 -25.91 -6.88
C VAL A 227 30.81 -27.43 -6.87
N GLY A 228 31.62 -28.09 -6.04
CA GLY A 228 31.53 -29.53 -5.84
C GLY A 228 30.24 -29.92 -5.11
N GLY A 229 29.47 -30.85 -5.68
CA GLY A 229 28.21 -31.36 -5.10
C GLY A 229 26.96 -30.99 -5.92
N PRO A 230 25.78 -31.51 -5.54
CA PRO A 230 24.53 -31.22 -6.26
C PRO A 230 24.08 -29.77 -6.03
N PRO A 231 23.55 -29.10 -7.07
CA PRO A 231 23.02 -27.74 -6.94
C PRO A 231 21.88 -27.70 -5.92
N VAL A 232 21.77 -26.58 -5.20
CA VAL A 232 20.66 -26.37 -4.26
C VAL A 232 19.34 -26.24 -4.99
N ARG A 233 18.28 -26.74 -4.35
CA ARG A 233 16.89 -26.50 -4.76
C ARG A 233 16.23 -25.50 -3.83
N ILE A 234 15.49 -24.56 -4.39
CA ILE A 234 14.92 -23.44 -3.63
C ILE A 234 13.42 -23.62 -3.50
N ALA A 235 12.88 -23.44 -2.30
CA ALA A 235 11.46 -23.22 -2.04
C ALA A 235 11.19 -21.72 -1.95
N TYR A 236 10.56 -21.17 -2.99
CA TYR A 236 10.08 -19.79 -3.02
C TYR A 236 8.71 -19.69 -2.36
N MET A 237 8.63 -18.95 -1.27
CA MET A 237 7.38 -18.58 -0.62
C MET A 237 6.92 -17.22 -1.16
N LEU A 238 5.97 -17.23 -2.09
CA LEU A 238 5.40 -16.01 -2.66
C LEU A 238 4.21 -15.54 -1.82
N VAL A 239 4.32 -14.37 -1.20
CA VAL A 239 3.28 -13.78 -0.34
C VAL A 239 2.68 -12.59 -1.08
N VAL A 240 1.48 -12.78 -1.64
CA VAL A 240 0.91 -11.85 -2.64
C VAL A 240 -0.48 -11.36 -2.26
N HIS A 241 -0.78 -10.12 -2.65
CA HIS A 241 -2.08 -9.47 -2.47
C HIS A 241 -2.29 -8.42 -3.56
N GLY A 242 -3.49 -7.86 -3.64
CA GLY A 242 -3.84 -6.83 -4.61
C GLY A 242 -4.31 -7.41 -5.94
N ARG A 243 -3.97 -6.73 -7.05
CA ARG A 243 -4.53 -7.01 -8.39
C ARG A 243 -3.49 -7.32 -9.48
N ALA A 244 -2.20 -7.13 -9.19
CA ALA A 244 -1.10 -7.16 -10.15
C ALA A 244 -0.69 -8.57 -10.62
N ILE A 245 -1.65 -9.37 -11.13
CA ILE A 245 -1.39 -10.75 -11.58
C ILE A 245 -0.37 -10.81 -12.73
N ARG A 246 -0.41 -9.87 -13.67
CA ARG A 246 0.53 -9.86 -14.82
C ARG A 246 1.97 -9.61 -14.38
N GLN A 247 2.16 -8.73 -13.39
CA GLN A 247 3.47 -8.53 -12.78
C GLN A 247 3.93 -9.76 -12.00
N LEU A 248 3.03 -10.42 -11.25
CA LEU A 248 3.35 -11.69 -10.58
C LEU A 248 3.76 -12.79 -11.56
N LYS A 249 3.04 -12.93 -12.68
CA LYS A 249 3.40 -13.86 -13.76
C LYS A 249 4.79 -13.52 -14.33
N ARG A 250 5.08 -12.23 -14.57
CA ARG A 250 6.40 -11.77 -15.03
C ARG A 250 7.52 -12.07 -14.02
N LEU A 251 7.27 -11.90 -12.71
CA LEU A 251 8.20 -12.30 -11.65
C LEU A 251 8.43 -13.81 -11.67
N LEU A 252 7.35 -14.60 -11.66
CA LEU A 252 7.45 -16.06 -11.68
C LEU A 252 8.24 -16.54 -12.89
N LYS A 253 7.96 -15.99 -14.09
CA LYS A 253 8.70 -16.30 -15.33
C LYS A 253 10.21 -16.08 -15.18
N ALA A 254 10.61 -15.00 -14.51
CA ALA A 254 12.02 -14.67 -14.27
C ALA A 254 12.69 -15.60 -13.25
N VAL A 255 11.99 -16.06 -12.20
CA VAL A 255 12.58 -16.91 -11.15
C VAL A 255 12.36 -18.41 -11.37
N TYR A 256 11.48 -18.80 -12.29
CA TYR A 256 11.09 -20.19 -12.51
C TYR A 256 12.25 -21.05 -13.00
N HIS A 257 12.44 -22.20 -12.35
CA HIS A 257 13.21 -23.32 -12.87
C HIS A 257 12.54 -24.62 -12.41
N GLU A 258 12.53 -25.66 -13.25
CA GLU A 258 11.85 -26.93 -12.95
C GLU A 258 12.34 -27.63 -11.67
N GLN A 259 13.59 -27.36 -11.26
CA GLN A 259 14.20 -27.93 -10.04
C GLN A 259 13.81 -27.20 -8.74
N HIS A 260 13.23 -26.00 -8.84
CA HIS A 260 12.78 -25.21 -7.69
C HIS A 260 11.30 -25.44 -7.42
N PHE A 261 10.84 -24.97 -6.27
CA PHE A 261 9.46 -25.13 -5.83
C PHE A 261 8.86 -23.76 -5.49
N PHE A 262 7.60 -23.57 -5.83
CA PHE A 262 6.89 -22.30 -5.63
C PHE A 262 5.64 -22.54 -4.80
N TYR A 263 5.60 -21.98 -3.59
CA TYR A 263 4.44 -22.04 -2.72
C TYR A 263 3.86 -20.65 -2.56
N ILE A 264 2.61 -20.47 -2.99
CA ILE A 264 2.00 -19.15 -3.14
C ILE A 264 0.88 -18.99 -2.11
N HIS A 265 1.04 -18.02 -1.23
CA HIS A 265 -0.02 -17.53 -0.34
C HIS A 265 -0.64 -16.29 -0.96
N VAL A 266 -1.97 -16.30 -1.09
CA VAL A 266 -2.74 -15.14 -1.55
C VAL A 266 -3.62 -14.64 -0.40
N ASP A 267 -3.45 -13.38 -0.02
CA ASP A 267 -4.22 -12.72 1.04
C ASP A 267 -5.72 -12.99 0.88
N LYS A 268 -6.41 -13.31 1.98
CA LYS A 268 -7.83 -13.69 1.99
C LYS A 268 -8.76 -12.66 1.35
N ARG A 269 -8.38 -11.38 1.32
CA ARG A 269 -9.14 -10.27 0.70
C ARG A 269 -8.96 -10.18 -0.81
N SER A 270 -7.92 -10.81 -1.37
CA SER A 270 -7.56 -10.70 -2.79
C SER A 270 -8.11 -11.87 -3.61
N ASN A 271 -9.45 -11.99 -3.72
CA ASN A 271 -10.09 -13.16 -4.33
C ASN A 271 -9.85 -13.30 -5.84
N TYR A 272 -9.86 -12.21 -6.61
CA TYR A 272 -9.45 -12.22 -8.02
C TYR A 272 -8.06 -12.81 -8.22
N LEU A 273 -7.06 -12.27 -7.51
CA LEU A 273 -5.69 -12.76 -7.59
C LEU A 273 -5.60 -14.23 -7.19
N TYR A 274 -6.40 -14.67 -6.20
CA TYR A 274 -6.44 -16.08 -5.80
C TYR A 274 -6.96 -16.99 -6.92
N ARG A 275 -8.06 -16.60 -7.61
CA ARG A 275 -8.58 -17.37 -8.76
C ARG A 275 -7.52 -17.52 -9.86
N GLU A 276 -6.89 -16.41 -10.23
CA GLU A 276 -5.84 -16.38 -11.25
C GLU A 276 -4.62 -17.25 -10.87
N VAL A 277 -4.19 -17.18 -9.61
CA VAL A 277 -3.04 -17.94 -9.11
C VAL A 277 -3.35 -19.44 -9.03
N VAL A 278 -4.58 -19.82 -8.65
CA VAL A 278 -5.01 -21.22 -8.64
C VAL A 278 -5.02 -21.80 -10.04
N GLU A 279 -5.57 -21.09 -11.02
CA GLU A 279 -5.57 -21.50 -12.42
C GLU A 279 -4.15 -21.63 -12.96
N LEU A 280 -3.29 -20.64 -12.69
CA LEU A 280 -1.88 -20.68 -13.06
C LEU A 280 -1.16 -21.90 -12.47
N ALA A 281 -1.37 -22.21 -11.19
CA ALA A 281 -0.67 -23.29 -10.51
C ALA A 281 -1.00 -24.68 -11.08
N GLN A 282 -2.16 -24.85 -11.72
CA GLN A 282 -2.54 -26.12 -12.36
C GLN A 282 -1.64 -26.49 -13.56
N HIS A 283 -0.90 -25.53 -14.12
CA HIS A 283 -0.07 -25.73 -15.30
C HIS A 283 1.36 -26.22 -14.96
N TYR A 284 1.75 -26.23 -13.68
CA TYR A 284 3.12 -26.54 -13.25
C TYR A 284 3.16 -27.40 -11.98
N ASP A 285 3.73 -28.60 -12.06
CA ASP A 285 3.76 -29.56 -10.94
C ASP A 285 4.54 -29.06 -9.71
N ASN A 286 5.51 -28.16 -9.93
CA ASN A 286 6.34 -27.54 -8.90
C ASN A 286 5.79 -26.20 -8.38
N VAL A 287 4.55 -25.84 -8.72
CA VAL A 287 3.85 -24.66 -8.21
C VAL A 287 2.61 -25.10 -7.44
N ARG A 288 2.46 -24.63 -6.20
CA ARG A 288 1.30 -24.93 -5.34
C ARG A 288 0.81 -23.67 -4.65
N VAL A 289 -0.49 -23.65 -4.34
CA VAL A 289 -1.15 -22.56 -3.61
C VAL A 289 -1.50 -23.03 -2.21
N THR A 290 -1.38 -22.17 -1.20
CA THR A 290 -1.79 -22.52 0.15
C THR A 290 -3.31 -22.80 0.19
N PRO A 291 -3.76 -23.94 0.76
CA PRO A 291 -5.18 -24.24 0.85
C PRO A 291 -5.89 -23.35 1.90
N TRP A 292 -5.13 -22.84 2.87
CA TRP A 292 -5.54 -21.84 3.84
C TRP A 292 -5.08 -20.44 3.39
N ARG A 293 -5.81 -19.40 3.81
CA ARG A 293 -5.52 -18.00 3.46
C ARG A 293 -5.79 -17.13 4.67
N MET A 294 -4.82 -16.28 4.99
CA MET A 294 -4.89 -15.34 6.12
C MET A 294 -5.06 -13.91 5.61
N VAL A 295 -5.62 -13.04 6.45
CA VAL A 295 -5.65 -11.59 6.23
C VAL A 295 -4.34 -11.03 6.76
N THR A 296 -3.32 -10.93 5.91
CA THR A 296 -1.98 -10.46 6.30
C THR A 296 -1.91 -8.94 6.16
N ILE A 297 -2.46 -8.23 7.16
CA ILE A 297 -2.39 -6.77 7.21
C ILE A 297 -0.94 -6.29 7.40
N TRP A 298 -0.66 -5.04 7.01
CA TRP A 298 0.66 -4.44 7.25
C TRP A 298 0.96 -4.44 8.75
N GLY A 299 2.13 -4.95 9.15
CA GLY A 299 2.54 -5.06 10.55
C GLY A 299 1.83 -6.15 11.36
N GLY A 300 0.88 -6.88 10.77
CA GLY A 300 0.09 -7.91 11.45
C GLY A 300 0.92 -9.07 12.00
N ALA A 301 0.50 -9.61 13.14
CA ALA A 301 1.02 -10.84 13.72
C ALA A 301 0.77 -12.06 12.81
N SER A 302 -0.30 -12.02 12.03
CA SER A 302 -0.68 -13.04 11.04
C SER A 302 0.39 -13.31 9.99
N LEU A 303 1.28 -12.36 9.69
CA LEU A 303 2.39 -12.58 8.74
C LEU A 303 3.38 -13.65 9.24
N LEU A 304 3.77 -13.61 10.52
CA LEU A 304 4.65 -14.63 11.08
C LEU A 304 3.92 -15.97 11.19
N ARG A 305 2.64 -15.97 11.59
CA ARG A 305 1.82 -17.19 11.64
C ARG A 305 1.75 -17.86 10.26
N MET A 306 1.54 -17.07 9.22
CA MET A 306 1.55 -17.51 7.82
C MET A 306 2.91 -18.13 7.46
N TYR A 307 4.03 -17.47 7.77
CA TYR A 307 5.35 -18.04 7.49
C TYR A 307 5.57 -19.37 8.21
N LEU A 308 5.32 -19.45 9.52
CA LEU A 308 5.49 -20.68 10.29
C LEU A 308 4.61 -21.82 9.77
N ARG A 309 3.36 -21.52 9.37
CA ARG A 309 2.46 -22.52 8.77
C ARG A 309 2.97 -22.97 7.40
N SER A 310 3.37 -22.04 6.54
CA SER A 310 3.91 -22.35 5.20
C SER A 310 5.20 -23.16 5.27
N MET A 311 6.08 -22.87 6.23
CA MET A 311 7.30 -23.62 6.50
C MET A 311 6.99 -25.06 6.90
N LYS A 312 6.02 -25.27 7.81
CA LYS A 312 5.54 -26.61 8.16
C LYS A 312 5.01 -27.36 6.95
N ASP A 313 4.12 -26.73 6.17
CA ASP A 313 3.55 -27.37 4.99
C ASP A 313 4.66 -27.74 3.97
N LEU A 314 5.62 -26.85 3.73
CA LEU A 314 6.77 -27.09 2.83
C LEU A 314 7.67 -28.24 3.31
N LEU A 315 7.84 -28.45 4.61
CA LEU A 315 8.60 -29.57 5.15
C LEU A 315 7.86 -30.91 4.93
N GLU A 316 6.53 -30.87 4.90
CA GLU A 316 5.64 -32.04 4.83
C GLU A 316 5.18 -32.37 3.40
N ILE A 317 5.40 -31.50 2.41
CA ILE A 317 5.05 -31.77 1.01
C ILE A 317 5.89 -32.95 0.47
N PRO A 318 5.24 -34.07 0.06
CA PRO A 318 5.96 -35.20 -0.51
C PRO A 318 6.65 -34.83 -1.82
N GLY A 319 7.90 -35.28 -1.97
CA GLY A 319 8.71 -35.08 -3.19
C GLY A 319 9.42 -33.71 -3.28
N TRP A 320 9.08 -32.74 -2.43
CA TRP A 320 9.72 -31.43 -2.44
C TRP A 320 10.92 -31.39 -1.48
N ALA A 321 12.07 -31.85 -1.97
CA ALA A 321 13.31 -31.86 -1.19
C ALA A 321 14.16 -30.59 -1.43
N TRP A 322 13.64 -29.45 -0.99
CA TRP A 322 14.32 -28.14 -1.06
C TRP A 322 15.39 -27.96 0.00
N ASP A 323 16.31 -27.02 -0.22
CA ASP A 323 17.45 -26.71 0.66
C ASP A 323 17.34 -25.32 1.31
N PHE A 324 16.74 -24.38 0.60
CA PHE A 324 16.57 -23.00 1.04
C PHE A 324 15.12 -22.55 0.93
N PHE A 325 14.66 -21.83 1.94
CA PHE A 325 13.42 -21.06 1.94
C PHE A 325 13.73 -19.59 1.59
N ILE A 326 13.08 -19.06 0.55
CA ILE A 326 13.19 -17.65 0.14
C ILE A 326 11.80 -17.03 0.06
N ASN A 327 11.55 -15.98 0.83
CA ASN A 327 10.28 -15.23 0.72
C ASN A 327 10.38 -14.09 -0.29
N LEU A 328 9.34 -13.92 -1.12
CA LEU A 328 9.19 -12.80 -2.06
C LEU A 328 7.76 -12.25 -2.03
N SER A 329 7.57 -10.96 -2.29
CA SER A 329 6.26 -10.39 -2.62
C SER A 329 6.07 -10.28 -4.12
N ALA A 330 4.86 -9.94 -4.58
CA ALA A 330 4.59 -9.60 -5.98
C ALA A 330 5.37 -8.35 -6.48
N THR A 331 5.99 -7.59 -5.57
CA THR A 331 6.76 -6.37 -5.86
C THR A 331 8.28 -6.56 -5.73
N ASP A 332 8.74 -7.79 -5.53
CA ASP A 332 10.16 -8.14 -5.61
C ASP A 332 10.53 -8.50 -7.06
N TYR A 333 11.80 -8.34 -7.43
CA TYR A 333 12.33 -8.79 -8.73
C TYR A 333 13.79 -9.25 -8.60
N PRO A 334 14.24 -10.27 -9.35
CA PRO A 334 15.65 -10.68 -9.34
C PRO A 334 16.55 -9.56 -9.90
N THR A 335 17.79 -9.51 -9.40
CA THR A 335 18.86 -8.59 -9.85
C THR A 335 20.08 -9.32 -10.40
N ARG A 336 20.06 -10.65 -10.34
CA ARG A 336 21.07 -11.60 -10.80
C ARG A 336 20.36 -12.84 -11.35
N THR A 337 21.04 -13.64 -12.17
CA THR A 337 20.40 -14.80 -12.78
C THR A 337 20.19 -15.94 -11.76
N ASN A 338 19.34 -16.90 -12.13
CA ASN A 338 19.09 -18.08 -11.31
C ASN A 338 20.37 -18.91 -11.11
N GLU A 339 21.22 -18.99 -12.13
CA GLU A 339 22.47 -19.75 -12.13
C GLU A 339 23.45 -19.15 -11.11
N GLU A 340 23.59 -17.82 -11.09
CA GLU A 340 24.40 -17.11 -10.09
C GLU A 340 23.87 -17.34 -8.67
N LEU A 341 22.54 -17.29 -8.48
CA LEU A 341 21.91 -17.53 -7.18
C LEU A 341 22.17 -18.95 -6.68
N VAL A 342 21.95 -19.96 -7.54
CA VAL A 342 22.15 -21.37 -7.21
C VAL A 342 23.63 -21.64 -6.91
N ALA A 343 24.56 -21.09 -7.68
CA ALA A 343 25.99 -21.23 -7.42
C ALA A 343 26.39 -20.62 -6.07
N PHE A 344 25.91 -19.40 -5.77
CA PHE A 344 26.17 -18.72 -4.51
C PHE A 344 25.63 -19.50 -3.30
N LEU A 345 24.37 -19.94 -3.36
CA LEU A 345 23.74 -20.67 -2.27
C LEU A 345 24.32 -22.08 -2.10
N SER A 346 24.71 -22.75 -3.19
CA SER A 346 25.36 -24.06 -3.12
C SER A 346 26.69 -24.01 -2.37
N LYS A 347 27.44 -22.91 -2.55
CA LYS A 347 28.70 -22.68 -1.81
C LYS A 347 28.49 -22.35 -0.32
N ASN A 348 27.32 -21.81 0.03
CA ASN A 348 27.01 -21.34 1.39
C ASN A 348 25.80 -22.09 1.98
N ARG A 349 25.71 -23.42 1.72
CA ARG A 349 24.54 -24.25 2.03
C ARG A 349 24.20 -24.31 3.53
N ASP A 350 25.17 -24.03 4.39
CA ASP A 350 25.07 -24.04 5.85
C ASP A 350 24.76 -22.65 6.46
N LYS A 351 24.55 -21.61 5.64
CA LYS A 351 24.40 -20.22 6.10
C LYS A 351 22.96 -19.71 5.99
N ASN A 352 22.52 -18.96 6.99
CA ASN A 352 21.24 -18.25 7.03
C ASN A 352 21.47 -16.75 6.81
N PHE A 353 20.71 -16.15 5.89
CA PHE A 353 20.90 -14.79 5.40
C PHE A 353 19.79 -13.88 5.92
N LEU A 354 20.08 -13.15 6.99
CA LEU A 354 19.19 -12.19 7.63
C LEU A 354 19.89 -10.84 7.68
N LYS A 355 19.15 -9.73 7.53
CA LYS A 355 19.74 -8.39 7.65
C LYS A 355 19.26 -7.71 8.91
N SER A 356 20.20 -7.39 9.78
CA SER A 356 20.01 -6.67 11.03
C SER A 356 19.93 -5.17 10.78
N HIS A 357 19.34 -4.43 11.71
CA HIS A 357 19.18 -2.98 11.62
C HIS A 357 20.50 -2.18 11.69
N GLY A 358 21.57 -2.79 12.23
CA GLY A 358 22.94 -2.24 12.26
C GLY A 358 23.11 -0.93 13.03
N ARG A 359 22.27 -0.67 14.04
CA ARG A 359 22.24 0.58 14.83
C ARG A 359 22.17 0.27 16.32
N ASP A 360 21.92 1.27 17.15
CA ASP A 360 21.63 1.10 18.58
C ASP A 360 20.38 0.20 18.79
N ASN A 361 20.55 -0.89 19.55
CA ASN A 361 19.50 -1.91 19.74
C ASN A 361 18.35 -1.40 20.63
N SER A 362 18.64 -0.61 21.67
CA SER A 362 17.60 -0.03 22.53
C SER A 362 16.68 0.90 21.75
N ARG A 363 17.22 1.68 20.80
CA ARG A 363 16.44 2.49 19.87
C ARG A 363 15.64 1.64 18.88
N PHE A 364 16.18 0.52 18.41
CA PHE A 364 15.44 -0.41 17.55
C PHE A 364 14.22 -0.98 18.26
N ILE A 365 14.38 -1.55 19.47
CA ILE A 365 13.30 -2.08 20.31
C ILE A 365 12.16 -1.08 20.47
N LYS A 366 12.49 0.17 20.85
CA LYS A 366 11.49 1.23 21.02
C LYS A 366 10.81 1.65 19.72
N LYS A 367 11.53 1.67 18.59
CA LYS A 367 10.96 2.08 17.29
C LYS A 367 10.06 1.03 16.69
N GLN A 368 10.39 -0.24 16.87
CA GLN A 368 9.57 -1.38 16.45
C GLN A 368 8.36 -1.60 17.38
N GLY A 369 8.36 -1.00 18.57
CA GLY A 369 7.34 -1.25 19.58
C GLY A 369 7.45 -2.65 20.18
N LEU A 370 8.65 -3.25 20.22
CA LEU A 370 8.86 -4.57 20.82
C LEU A 370 8.59 -4.57 22.34
N ASP A 371 8.71 -3.41 22.99
CA ASP A 371 8.35 -3.13 24.38
C ASP A 371 6.83 -2.85 24.58
N ARG A 372 6.02 -3.03 23.54
CA ARG A 372 4.56 -2.87 23.57
C ARG A 372 3.86 -4.18 23.29
N LEU A 373 2.71 -4.36 23.94
CA LEU A 373 1.82 -5.49 23.71
C LEU A 373 0.83 -5.12 22.60
N PHE A 374 0.73 -5.96 21.56
CA PHE A 374 -0.24 -5.82 20.48
C PHE A 374 -1.15 -7.04 20.37
N HIS A 375 -2.35 -6.87 19.82
CA HIS A 375 -3.24 -7.97 19.45
C HIS A 375 -3.86 -7.70 18.08
N GLU A 376 -3.94 -8.73 17.25
CA GLU A 376 -4.59 -8.65 15.93
C GLU A 376 -6.01 -9.22 16.02
N CYS A 377 -7.01 -8.35 15.79
CA CYS A 377 -8.40 -8.74 15.56
C CYS A 377 -9.13 -7.68 14.73
N ASP A 378 -10.23 -8.05 14.07
CA ASP A 378 -10.98 -7.18 13.14
C ASP A 378 -10.10 -6.61 12.00
N SER A 379 -9.06 -7.35 11.55
CA SER A 379 -8.08 -6.84 10.57
C SER A 379 -7.35 -5.55 11.00
N HIS A 380 -7.14 -5.37 12.30
CA HIS A 380 -6.41 -4.23 12.88
C HIS A 380 -5.41 -4.69 13.95
N MET A 381 -4.25 -4.02 14.06
CA MET A 381 -3.29 -4.24 15.15
C MET A 381 -3.52 -3.25 16.30
N TRP A 382 -4.12 -3.74 17.37
CA TRP A 382 -4.45 -2.97 18.57
C TRP A 382 -3.27 -2.88 19.51
N ARG A 383 -2.88 -1.66 19.92
CA ARG A 383 -1.89 -1.50 21.00
C ARG A 383 -2.61 -1.59 22.35
N LEU A 384 -2.15 -2.49 23.21
CA LEU A 384 -2.83 -2.83 24.47
C LEU A 384 -2.11 -2.32 25.72
N GLY A 385 -0.81 -2.04 25.63
CA GLY A 385 -0.02 -1.47 26.73
C GLY A 385 1.46 -1.77 26.61
N GLU A 386 2.17 -1.65 27.73
CA GLU A 386 3.61 -1.93 27.83
C GLU A 386 3.87 -3.39 28.22
N ARG A 387 5.01 -3.92 27.79
CA ARG A 387 5.53 -5.21 28.25
C ARG A 387 7.05 -5.15 28.39
N GLN A 388 7.61 -6.10 29.14
CA GLN A 388 9.06 -6.22 29.31
C GLN A 388 9.65 -7.13 28.22
N ILE A 389 10.89 -6.84 27.83
CA ILE A 389 11.69 -7.73 26.98
C ILE A 389 12.19 -8.89 27.86
N PRO A 390 12.03 -10.16 27.44
CA PRO A 390 12.46 -11.30 28.26
C PRO A 390 13.96 -11.28 28.53
N ALA A 391 14.34 -11.58 29.77
CA ALA A 391 15.76 -11.70 30.15
C ALA A 391 16.39 -12.98 29.60
N GLY A 392 17.72 -13.00 29.50
CA GLY A 392 18.50 -14.20 29.13
C GLY A 392 18.81 -14.35 27.64
N ILE A 393 18.17 -13.56 26.77
CA ILE A 393 18.36 -13.59 25.32
C ILE A 393 18.88 -12.27 24.76
N VAL A 394 19.47 -12.33 23.57
CA VAL A 394 19.79 -11.16 22.74
C VAL A 394 18.64 -10.95 21.76
N VAL A 395 17.95 -9.82 21.88
CA VAL A 395 16.93 -9.42 20.90
C VAL A 395 17.59 -8.68 19.76
N ASP A 396 17.22 -9.06 18.53
CA ASP A 396 17.63 -8.38 17.32
C ASP A 396 16.53 -8.37 16.27
N GLY A 397 16.69 -7.54 15.24
CA GLY A 397 15.88 -7.60 14.04
C GLY A 397 16.36 -6.67 12.94
N GLY A 398 15.59 -6.59 11.88
CA GLY A 398 15.84 -5.73 10.73
C GLY A 398 14.85 -6.04 9.61
N SER A 399 15.33 -6.59 8.50
CA SER A 399 14.46 -6.93 7.38
C SER A 399 13.71 -8.25 7.61
N ASP A 400 12.42 -8.26 7.29
CA ASP A 400 11.56 -9.45 7.19
C ASP A 400 11.75 -10.24 5.87
N TRP A 401 12.72 -9.86 5.03
CA TRP A 401 13.10 -10.56 3.79
C TRP A 401 14.39 -11.29 4.04
N PHE A 402 14.42 -12.60 3.78
CA PHE A 402 15.51 -13.46 4.18
C PHE A 402 15.66 -14.69 3.28
N VAL A 403 16.78 -15.39 3.48
CA VAL A 403 17.02 -16.73 2.93
C VAL A 403 17.42 -17.64 4.08
N LEU A 404 16.63 -18.69 4.34
CA LEU A 404 16.83 -19.60 5.47
C LEU A 404 17.12 -21.02 4.97
N THR A 405 18.06 -21.69 5.62
CA THR A 405 18.36 -23.10 5.40
C THR A 405 17.20 -23.99 5.86
N ARG A 406 17.02 -25.14 5.19
CA ARG A 406 16.03 -26.14 5.61
C ARG A 406 16.22 -26.59 7.06
N SER A 407 17.45 -26.82 7.50
CA SER A 407 17.75 -27.26 8.88
C SER A 407 17.32 -26.24 9.93
N PHE A 408 17.52 -24.94 9.68
CA PHE A 408 17.03 -23.91 10.58
C PHE A 408 15.50 -23.83 10.58
N VAL A 409 14.86 -23.99 9.41
CA VAL A 409 13.40 -24.04 9.32
C VAL A 409 12.83 -25.27 10.07
N GLU A 410 13.45 -26.45 9.95
CA GLU A 410 13.10 -27.64 10.72
C GLU A 410 13.21 -27.40 12.23
N TYR A 411 14.30 -26.78 12.68
CA TYR A 411 14.46 -26.38 14.09
C TYR A 411 13.34 -25.42 14.52
N VAL A 412 13.09 -24.35 13.76
CA VAL A 412 12.06 -23.37 14.09
C VAL A 412 10.66 -23.99 14.13
N VAL A 413 10.35 -25.00 13.30
CA VAL A 413 9.02 -25.61 13.18
C VAL A 413 8.79 -26.74 14.20
N TYR A 414 9.73 -27.68 14.32
CA TYR A 414 9.52 -28.95 15.02
C TYR A 414 10.19 -29.05 16.39
N THR A 415 11.01 -28.10 16.79
CA THR A 415 11.67 -28.18 18.10
C THR A 415 10.69 -28.01 19.25
N ASP A 416 10.94 -28.76 20.33
CA ASP A 416 10.32 -28.57 21.64
C ASP A 416 11.17 -27.64 22.55
N ASP A 417 12.21 -27.00 22.00
CA ASP A 417 13.09 -26.10 22.73
C ASP A 417 12.30 -24.93 23.38
N PRO A 418 12.44 -24.72 24.70
CA PRO A 418 11.80 -23.59 25.39
C PRO A 418 12.12 -22.23 24.79
N LEU A 419 13.28 -22.04 24.14
CA LEU A 419 13.62 -20.82 23.40
C LEU A 419 12.56 -20.51 22.34
N VAL A 420 12.29 -21.47 21.45
CA VAL A 420 11.36 -21.27 20.32
C VAL A 420 9.92 -21.21 20.81
N ALA A 421 9.52 -22.05 21.76
CA ALA A 421 8.17 -22.06 22.31
C ALA A 421 7.80 -20.72 22.98
N GLN A 422 8.70 -20.17 23.80
CA GLN A 422 8.47 -18.89 24.48
C GLN A 422 8.54 -17.70 23.51
N LEU A 423 9.45 -17.75 22.53
CA LEU A 423 9.50 -16.70 21.51
C LEU A 423 8.26 -16.72 20.61
N ARG A 424 7.72 -17.88 20.22
CA ARG A 424 6.44 -17.95 19.52
C ARG A 424 5.33 -17.22 20.30
N GLN A 425 5.19 -17.51 21.59
CA GLN A 425 4.24 -16.83 22.46
C GLN A 425 4.47 -15.31 22.53
N PHE A 426 5.72 -14.87 22.68
CA PHE A 426 6.06 -13.44 22.68
C PHE A 426 5.70 -12.76 21.35
N TYR A 427 6.00 -13.41 20.23
CA TYR A 427 5.81 -12.88 18.89
C TYR A 427 4.36 -12.97 18.37
N THR A 428 3.50 -13.79 18.98
CA THR A 428 2.04 -13.76 18.77
C THR A 428 1.43 -12.38 19.06
N TYR A 429 1.97 -11.66 20.04
CA TYR A 429 1.46 -10.37 20.49
C TYR A 429 2.40 -9.21 20.15
N THR A 430 3.08 -9.31 19.00
CA THR A 430 4.11 -8.37 18.55
C THR A 430 3.73 -7.71 17.23
N LEU A 431 3.96 -6.40 17.11
CA LEU A 431 3.91 -5.67 15.83
C LEU A 431 5.13 -6.03 14.96
N LEU A 432 4.93 -6.19 13.65
CA LEU A 432 6.01 -6.51 12.69
C LEU A 432 6.87 -7.72 13.14
N PRO A 433 6.26 -8.86 13.55
CA PRO A 433 7.01 -9.92 14.22
C PRO A 433 8.06 -10.58 13.31
N ALA A 434 7.81 -10.68 12.01
CA ALA A 434 8.75 -11.27 11.05
C ALA A 434 10.05 -10.45 10.91
N GLU A 435 10.06 -9.17 11.28
CA GLU A 435 11.25 -8.32 11.26
C GLU A 435 12.24 -8.62 12.39
N SER A 436 11.89 -9.47 13.38
CA SER A 436 12.77 -9.75 14.53
C SER A 436 12.70 -11.18 15.09
N PHE A 437 11.63 -11.93 14.80
CA PHE A 437 11.48 -13.32 15.26
C PHE A 437 12.63 -14.20 14.80
N PHE A 438 12.90 -14.26 13.49
CA PHE A 438 13.92 -15.16 12.94
C PHE A 438 15.34 -14.77 13.37
N HIS A 439 15.64 -13.47 13.48
CA HIS A 439 16.91 -12.96 14.01
C HIS A 439 17.10 -13.38 15.47
N THR A 440 16.10 -13.10 16.31
CA THR A 440 16.15 -13.40 17.74
C THR A 440 16.23 -14.91 17.98
N VAL A 441 15.49 -15.74 17.24
CA VAL A 441 15.62 -17.19 17.36
C VAL A 441 17.01 -17.65 16.94
N LEU A 442 17.50 -17.24 15.77
CA LEU A 442 18.77 -17.71 15.24
C LEU A 442 19.96 -17.33 16.15
N GLU A 443 20.05 -16.07 16.57
CA GLU A 443 21.15 -15.57 17.41
C GLU A 443 21.21 -16.20 18.81
N ASN A 444 20.11 -16.80 19.28
CA ASN A 444 20.05 -17.48 20.58
C ASN A 444 20.03 -19.00 20.47
N SER A 445 19.88 -19.54 19.26
CA SER A 445 19.86 -20.97 18.99
C SER A 445 21.27 -21.59 18.94
N PRO A 446 21.39 -22.93 18.93
CA PRO A 446 22.65 -23.62 18.65
C PRO A 446 23.25 -23.30 17.27
N ALA A 447 22.45 -22.81 16.32
CA ALA A 447 22.87 -22.49 14.96
C ALA A 447 23.35 -21.03 14.78
N CYS A 448 23.65 -20.31 15.87
CA CYS A 448 23.99 -18.88 15.81
C CYS A 448 25.22 -18.55 14.92
N GLU A 449 26.14 -19.49 14.73
CA GLU A 449 27.32 -19.34 13.83
C GLU A 449 26.97 -19.37 12.33
N SER A 450 25.74 -19.77 11.97
CA SER A 450 25.28 -19.80 10.58
C SER A 450 24.78 -18.44 10.08
N LEU A 451 24.60 -17.45 10.97
CA LEU A 451 24.07 -16.14 10.62
C LEU A 451 25.06 -15.35 9.75
N VAL A 452 24.56 -14.88 8.60
CA VAL A 452 25.23 -13.89 7.75
C VAL A 452 24.39 -12.61 7.76
N ASP A 453 24.99 -11.48 8.18
CA ASP A 453 24.31 -10.16 8.25
C ASP A 453 24.14 -9.48 6.88
N ASN A 454 23.57 -10.23 5.94
CA ASN A 454 23.15 -9.79 4.63
C ASN A 454 21.99 -10.68 4.18
N ASN A 455 20.84 -10.09 3.90
CA ASN A 455 19.67 -10.83 3.41
C ASN A 455 19.62 -10.99 1.88
N LEU A 456 20.67 -10.59 1.18
CA LEU A 456 20.79 -10.67 -0.27
C LEU A 456 19.79 -9.77 -1.03
N ARG A 457 19.30 -8.70 -0.38
CA ARG A 457 18.33 -7.75 -0.96
C ARG A 457 18.88 -6.33 -1.13
N VAL A 458 18.37 -5.66 -2.16
CA VAL A 458 18.37 -4.20 -2.27
C VAL A 458 16.97 -3.68 -1.98
N THR A 459 16.80 -2.96 -0.87
CA THR A 459 15.51 -2.35 -0.48
C THR A 459 15.58 -0.84 -0.66
N ASN A 460 14.70 -0.26 -1.49
CA ASN A 460 14.74 1.16 -1.85
C ASN A 460 14.17 2.08 -0.76
N TRP A 461 14.88 2.22 0.35
CA TRP A 461 14.47 3.11 1.44
C TRP A 461 14.75 4.59 1.10
N ASN A 462 13.70 5.39 0.93
CA ASN A 462 13.78 6.85 1.01
C ASN A 462 12.84 7.36 2.10
N ARG A 463 13.39 7.57 3.31
CA ARG A 463 12.60 7.94 4.50
C ARG A 463 11.86 9.27 4.37
N LYS A 464 12.34 10.20 3.54
CA LYS A 464 11.66 11.50 3.31
C LYS A 464 10.28 11.29 2.66
N LEU A 465 10.13 10.24 1.87
CA LEU A 465 8.89 9.90 1.15
C LEU A 465 8.14 8.72 1.80
N GLY A 466 8.84 7.65 2.20
CA GLY A 466 8.24 6.41 2.66
C GLY A 466 7.74 6.38 4.11
N CYS A 467 8.14 7.34 4.95
CA CYS A 467 7.75 7.40 6.38
C CYS A 467 6.70 8.50 6.63
N LYS A 468 5.43 8.25 6.25
CA LYS A 468 4.33 9.23 6.38
C LYS A 468 3.24 8.80 7.36
N CYS A 469 3.48 7.72 8.12
CA CYS A 469 2.47 7.13 9.01
C CYS A 469 1.17 6.77 8.27
N GLN A 470 1.28 6.34 7.02
CA GLN A 470 0.16 6.03 6.13
C GLN A 470 -0.71 4.87 6.63
N TYR A 471 -0.16 3.99 7.49
CA TYR A 471 -0.84 2.80 8.00
C TYR A 471 -1.60 3.01 9.33
N LYS A 472 -1.75 4.25 9.81
CA LYS A 472 -2.40 4.56 11.11
C LYS A 472 -3.83 4.03 11.24
N HIS A 473 -4.52 3.80 10.12
CA HIS A 473 -5.87 3.25 10.07
C HIS A 473 -5.91 1.71 10.13
N ILE A 474 -4.76 1.04 10.03
CA ILE A 474 -4.61 -0.44 10.06
C ILE A 474 -3.89 -0.88 11.35
N VAL A 475 -3.00 -0.03 11.87
CA VAL A 475 -2.19 -0.33 13.06
C VAL A 475 -2.13 0.87 14.01
N ASP A 476 -2.08 0.61 15.31
CA ASP A 476 -1.87 1.63 16.35
C ASP A 476 -0.40 2.06 16.47
N TRP A 477 0.28 2.26 15.32
CA TRP A 477 1.69 2.62 15.21
C TRP A 477 1.99 3.38 13.92
N CYS A 478 3.16 4.02 13.84
CA CYS A 478 3.63 4.66 12.61
C CYS A 478 4.70 3.81 11.94
N GLY A 479 4.44 3.43 10.69
CA GLY A 479 5.35 2.66 9.85
C GLY A 479 6.06 3.48 8.77
N CYS A 480 7.01 2.81 8.11
CA CYS A 480 7.62 3.24 6.86
C CYS A 480 7.51 2.11 5.83
N SER A 481 7.49 2.46 4.55
CA SER A 481 7.59 1.50 3.45
C SER A 481 8.64 1.95 2.42
N PRO A 482 9.33 1.01 1.74
CA PRO A 482 10.24 1.33 0.65
C PRO A 482 9.51 1.97 -0.53
N ASN A 483 10.24 2.82 -1.24
CA ASN A 483 9.79 3.41 -2.51
C ASN A 483 9.89 2.39 -3.65
N ASP A 484 9.16 2.67 -4.72
CA ASP A 484 9.30 1.90 -5.95
C ASP A 484 10.53 2.38 -6.73
N PHE A 485 11.23 1.47 -7.41
CA PHE A 485 12.40 1.80 -8.23
C PHE A 485 12.01 2.54 -9.50
N LYS A 486 12.92 3.37 -10.00
CA LYS A 486 12.81 4.12 -11.26
C LYS A 486 14.02 3.84 -12.15
N PRO A 487 14.01 4.21 -13.45
CA PRO A 487 15.12 3.92 -14.37
C PRO A 487 16.46 4.47 -13.86
N GLN A 488 16.46 5.65 -13.23
CA GLN A 488 17.66 6.26 -12.64
C GLN A 488 18.30 5.42 -11.50
N ASP A 489 17.56 4.50 -10.88
CA ASP A 489 18.06 3.64 -9.83
C ASP A 489 18.79 2.40 -10.37
N PHE A 490 18.80 2.17 -11.68
CA PHE A 490 19.38 0.95 -12.27
C PHE A 490 20.84 0.71 -11.85
N LEU A 491 21.67 1.76 -11.77
CA LEU A 491 23.06 1.66 -11.29
C LEU A 491 23.15 1.15 -9.85
N ARG A 492 22.15 1.42 -9.00
CA ARG A 492 22.10 0.90 -7.63
C ARG A 492 21.77 -0.59 -7.58
N LEU A 493 21.02 -1.09 -8.57
CA LEU A 493 20.69 -2.50 -8.72
C LEU A 493 21.89 -3.33 -9.18
N GLN A 494 22.87 -2.69 -9.85
CA GLN A 494 24.11 -3.32 -10.32
C GLN A 494 25.26 -3.27 -9.31
N GLN A 495 25.03 -2.81 -8.08
CA GLN A 495 26.10 -2.67 -7.09
C GLN A 495 26.78 -4.02 -6.75
N VAL A 496 28.12 -4.03 -6.78
CA VAL A 496 28.96 -5.23 -6.57
C VAL A 496 29.57 -5.30 -5.16
N SER A 497 29.31 -4.30 -4.31
CA SER A 497 29.95 -4.16 -2.99
C SER A 497 29.57 -5.27 -2.00
N ARG A 498 28.42 -5.90 -2.19
CA ARG A 498 27.95 -7.07 -1.43
C ARG A 498 27.08 -7.95 -2.33
N PRO A 499 26.99 -9.27 -2.09
CA PRO A 499 26.13 -10.13 -2.87
C PRO A 499 24.65 -9.76 -2.64
N THR A 500 23.93 -9.49 -3.72
CA THR A 500 22.49 -9.22 -3.74
C THR A 500 21.87 -9.91 -4.95
N PHE A 501 20.72 -10.55 -4.75
CA PHE A 501 20.05 -11.36 -5.79
C PHE A 501 18.63 -10.90 -6.07
N PHE A 502 18.01 -10.13 -5.17
CA PHE A 502 16.69 -9.55 -5.38
C PHE A 502 16.63 -8.09 -4.94
N ALA A 503 15.67 -7.35 -5.47
CA ALA A 503 15.40 -5.98 -5.06
C ALA A 503 13.90 -5.72 -4.91
N ARG A 504 13.56 -4.70 -4.10
CA ARG A 504 12.18 -4.21 -3.93
C ARG A 504 12.11 -2.72 -3.58
N LYS A 505 11.07 -1.99 -3.98
CA LYS A 505 9.83 -2.48 -4.63
C LYS A 505 9.74 -2.10 -6.11
N PHE A 506 8.97 -2.88 -6.85
CA PHE A 506 8.58 -2.61 -8.23
C PHE A 506 7.06 -2.67 -8.35
N GLU A 507 6.45 -1.70 -9.01
CA GLU A 507 5.02 -1.65 -9.31
C GLU A 507 4.83 -1.17 -10.75
N SER A 508 4.27 -2.02 -11.62
CA SER A 508 4.07 -1.68 -13.04
C SER A 508 3.10 -0.52 -13.27
N THR A 509 2.22 -0.22 -12.31
CA THR A 509 1.35 0.97 -12.33
C THR A 509 2.07 2.27 -11.94
N VAL A 510 3.33 2.17 -11.45
CA VAL A 510 4.15 3.30 -11.01
C VAL A 510 5.33 3.54 -11.97
N ASN A 511 6.02 2.48 -12.39
CA ASN A 511 7.04 2.51 -13.44
C ASN A 511 7.37 1.07 -13.89
N GLN A 512 7.00 0.73 -15.12
CA GLN A 512 7.33 -0.54 -15.76
C GLN A 512 8.69 -0.48 -16.48
N GLU A 513 9.14 0.70 -16.92
CA GLU A 513 10.39 0.85 -17.66
C GLU A 513 11.59 0.24 -16.90
N VAL A 514 11.71 0.47 -15.59
CA VAL A 514 12.80 -0.12 -14.80
C VAL A 514 12.77 -1.66 -14.77
N LEU A 515 11.58 -2.27 -14.80
CA LEU A 515 11.43 -3.73 -14.90
C LEU A 515 11.85 -4.24 -16.28
N GLU A 516 11.58 -3.48 -17.34
CA GLU A 516 12.04 -3.80 -18.70
C GLU A 516 13.56 -3.73 -18.82
N ILE A 517 14.18 -2.66 -18.31
CA ILE A 517 15.65 -2.52 -18.29
C ILE A 517 16.28 -3.68 -17.52
N LEU A 518 15.72 -4.04 -16.36
CA LEU A 518 16.25 -5.10 -15.51
C LEU A 518 16.06 -6.51 -16.13
N ASP A 519 14.87 -6.83 -16.65
CA ASP A 519 14.63 -8.12 -17.32
C ASP A 519 15.51 -8.28 -18.57
N PHE A 520 15.64 -7.21 -19.37
CA PHE A 520 16.53 -7.18 -20.53
C PHE A 520 17.99 -7.42 -20.14
N HIS A 521 18.45 -6.77 -19.07
CA HIS A 521 19.82 -6.94 -18.59
C HIS A 521 20.11 -8.38 -18.15
N LEU A 522 19.16 -9.06 -17.51
CA LEU A 522 19.33 -10.41 -17.00
C LEU A 522 19.18 -11.50 -18.07
N TYR A 523 18.25 -11.33 -19.01
CA TYR A 523 17.79 -12.42 -19.89
C TYR A 523 17.77 -12.05 -21.38
N GLY A 524 18.36 -10.91 -21.76
CA GLY A 524 18.43 -10.43 -23.14
C GLY A 524 17.10 -9.89 -23.68
N SER A 525 17.11 -9.38 -24.92
CA SER A 525 15.90 -8.84 -25.56
C SER A 525 14.90 -9.93 -25.91
N TYR A 526 13.63 -9.59 -25.79
CA TYR A 526 12.59 -10.28 -26.56
C TYR A 526 12.86 -10.13 -28.07
N PRO A 527 12.40 -11.09 -28.90
CA PRO A 527 12.52 -10.97 -30.35
C PRO A 527 11.98 -9.62 -30.86
N PRO A 528 12.58 -9.04 -31.92
CA PRO A 528 12.02 -7.88 -32.61
C PRO A 528 10.56 -8.14 -32.95
N SER A 529 9.73 -7.09 -32.92
CA SER A 529 8.27 -7.13 -33.13
C SER A 529 7.41 -7.85 -32.07
N THR A 530 7.99 -8.25 -30.93
CA THR A 530 7.19 -8.73 -29.78
C THR A 530 6.21 -7.63 -29.34
N PRO A 531 4.88 -7.88 -29.34
CA PRO A 531 3.89 -6.86 -29.00
C PRO A 531 3.89 -6.55 -27.51
N ALA A 532 3.21 -5.46 -27.15
CA ALA A 532 2.83 -5.14 -25.79
C ALA A 532 3.98 -4.99 -24.77
N LEU A 533 5.25 -4.90 -25.18
CA LEU A 533 6.37 -4.78 -24.22
C LEU A 533 6.19 -3.58 -23.28
N LYS A 534 5.83 -2.42 -23.84
CA LYS A 534 5.55 -1.16 -23.13
C LYS A 534 4.16 -1.07 -22.50
N ALA A 535 3.27 -2.02 -22.78
CA ALA A 535 1.90 -1.98 -22.29
C ALA A 535 1.78 -2.67 -20.93
N TYR A 536 0.84 -2.25 -20.09
CA TYR A 536 0.50 -2.94 -18.85
C TYR A 536 -1.00 -2.89 -18.60
N TRP A 537 -1.55 -4.01 -18.12
CA TRP A 537 -2.96 -4.13 -17.80
C TRP A 537 -3.13 -4.67 -16.38
N GLU A 538 -4.01 -4.03 -15.62
CA GLU A 538 -4.33 -4.46 -14.26
C GLU A 538 -5.84 -4.49 -14.05
N ASN A 539 -6.38 -5.65 -13.71
CA ASN A 539 -7.79 -5.81 -13.47
C ASN A 539 -8.18 -5.14 -12.14
N THR A 540 -9.10 -4.19 -12.18
CA THR A 540 -9.63 -3.52 -10.97
C THR A 540 -11.00 -4.05 -10.55
N TYR A 541 -11.70 -4.71 -11.46
CA TYR A 541 -13.00 -5.32 -11.19
C TYR A 541 -13.21 -6.59 -12.01
N ASP A 542 -13.82 -7.59 -11.36
CA ASP A 542 -14.20 -8.85 -11.97
C ASP A 542 -15.56 -9.28 -11.40
N VAL A 543 -16.49 -9.68 -12.29
CA VAL A 543 -17.88 -9.97 -11.93
C VAL A 543 -18.02 -11.09 -10.89
N ALA A 544 -17.06 -12.01 -10.82
CA ALA A 544 -17.08 -13.08 -9.83
C ALA A 544 -16.88 -12.57 -8.38
N ASP A 545 -16.36 -11.36 -8.19
CA ASP A 545 -16.30 -10.70 -6.87
C ASP A 545 -17.64 -10.05 -6.48
N GLY A 546 -18.60 -9.97 -7.42
CA GLY A 546 -19.87 -9.27 -7.26
C GLY A 546 -19.71 -7.74 -7.11
N PRO A 547 -20.81 -6.98 -6.96
CA PRO A 547 -20.73 -5.53 -6.74
C PRO A 547 -20.21 -5.17 -5.34
N GLY A 548 -19.92 -6.16 -4.49
CA GLY A 548 -19.38 -6.00 -3.14
C GLY A 548 -18.11 -5.14 -3.09
N GLY A 549 -17.21 -5.32 -4.05
CA GLY A 549 -15.94 -4.61 -4.14
C GLY A 549 -15.98 -3.24 -4.83
N LEU A 550 -17.11 -2.85 -5.43
CA LEU A 550 -17.25 -1.56 -6.11
C LEU A 550 -17.88 -0.51 -5.18
N SER A 551 -17.43 0.74 -5.32
CA SER A 551 -18.17 1.90 -4.82
C SER A 551 -19.31 2.26 -5.77
N ASP A 552 -20.29 3.03 -5.28
CA ASP A 552 -21.37 3.55 -6.13
C ASP A 552 -20.83 4.42 -7.27
N VAL A 553 -19.73 5.15 -7.03
CA VAL A 553 -19.02 5.97 -8.03
C VAL A 553 -18.50 5.10 -9.18
N LEU A 554 -17.75 4.04 -8.86
CA LEU A 554 -17.19 3.14 -9.87
C LEU A 554 -18.30 2.39 -10.63
N LEU A 555 -19.35 1.96 -9.92
CA LEU A 555 -20.49 1.29 -10.54
C LEU A 555 -21.22 2.20 -11.54
N THR A 556 -21.47 3.45 -11.16
CA THR A 556 -22.02 4.47 -12.06
C THR A 556 -21.09 4.73 -13.25
N ALA A 557 -19.80 4.96 -13.02
CA ALA A 557 -18.84 5.25 -14.08
C ALA A 557 -18.71 4.09 -15.08
N TYR A 558 -18.53 2.85 -14.60
CA TYR A 558 -18.31 1.69 -15.48
C TYR A 558 -19.55 1.34 -16.30
N THR A 559 -20.75 1.50 -15.73
CA THR A 559 -22.01 1.30 -16.48
C THR A 559 -22.22 2.42 -17.51
N ALA A 560 -21.87 3.67 -17.18
CA ALA A 560 -21.93 4.80 -18.11
C ALA A 560 -20.91 4.65 -19.25
N PHE A 561 -19.69 4.20 -18.96
CA PHE A 561 -18.68 3.87 -19.97
C PHE A 561 -19.21 2.85 -20.98
N ALA A 562 -19.83 1.77 -20.51
CA ALA A 562 -20.45 0.79 -21.40
C ALA A 562 -21.53 1.45 -22.30
N ARG A 563 -22.46 2.23 -21.71
CA ARG A 563 -23.51 2.92 -22.50
C ARG A 563 -22.94 3.87 -23.55
N LEU A 564 -21.93 4.67 -23.19
CA LEU A 564 -21.27 5.60 -24.11
C LEU A 564 -20.64 4.85 -25.29
N SER A 565 -19.94 3.76 -25.01
CA SER A 565 -19.32 2.91 -26.04
C SER A 565 -20.33 2.25 -26.97
N LEU A 566 -21.47 1.78 -26.45
CA LEU A 566 -22.53 1.20 -27.28
C LEU A 566 -23.22 2.23 -28.17
N ARG A 567 -23.45 3.45 -27.66
CA ARG A 567 -23.94 4.56 -28.49
C ARG A 567 -22.94 4.92 -29.58
N HIS A 568 -21.64 4.98 -29.24
CA HIS A 568 -20.57 5.24 -30.20
C HIS A 568 -20.56 4.21 -31.33
N ALA A 569 -20.65 2.91 -31.01
CA ALA A 569 -20.70 1.83 -32.00
C ALA A 569 -21.84 1.98 -33.00
N ALA A 570 -23.04 2.36 -32.54
CA ALA A 570 -24.20 2.56 -33.40
C ALA A 570 -24.04 3.79 -34.33
N THR A 571 -23.35 4.83 -33.87
CA THR A 571 -23.11 6.07 -34.64
C THR A 571 -21.91 6.00 -35.57
N ALA A 572 -20.96 5.09 -35.32
CA ALA A 572 -19.72 4.95 -36.09
C ALA A 572 -19.91 4.25 -37.44
N VAL A 573 -21.04 3.58 -37.65
CA VAL A 573 -21.35 2.84 -38.87
C VAL A 573 -22.35 3.58 -39.76
N PRO A 574 -22.32 3.36 -41.09
CA PRO A 574 -23.32 3.91 -42.00
C PRO A 574 -24.74 3.49 -41.59
N PRO A 575 -25.78 4.32 -41.88
CA PRO A 575 -27.17 4.07 -41.47
C PRO A 575 -27.71 2.67 -41.83
N GLN A 576 -27.23 2.10 -42.95
CA GLN A 576 -27.61 0.78 -43.44
C GLN A 576 -27.10 -0.37 -42.56
N ALA A 577 -26.00 -0.16 -41.83
CA ALA A 577 -25.37 -1.13 -40.94
C ALA A 577 -25.66 -0.85 -39.44
N THR A 578 -26.29 0.27 -39.10
CA THR A 578 -26.61 0.67 -37.71
C THR A 578 -27.43 -0.38 -36.97
N ALA A 579 -28.35 -1.09 -37.63
CA ALA A 579 -29.15 -2.13 -37.00
C ALA A 579 -28.31 -3.31 -36.47
N LEU A 580 -27.18 -3.60 -37.11
CA LEU A 580 -26.26 -4.68 -36.73
C LEU A 580 -25.32 -4.29 -35.59
N CYS A 581 -25.08 -2.98 -35.42
CA CYS A 581 -24.17 -2.43 -34.41
C CYS A 581 -24.91 -1.73 -33.25
N ARG A 582 -26.22 -1.95 -33.14
CA ARG A 582 -27.03 -1.48 -32.02
C ARG A 582 -27.16 -2.59 -30.98
N PHE A 583 -26.69 -2.30 -29.78
CA PHE A 583 -26.60 -3.26 -28.69
C PHE A 583 -27.28 -2.74 -27.44
N GLU A 584 -27.86 -3.65 -26.67
CA GLU A 584 -28.37 -3.40 -25.32
C GLU A 584 -27.46 -4.08 -24.29
N PRO A 585 -27.01 -3.39 -23.23
CA PRO A 585 -26.16 -3.99 -22.20
C PRO A 585 -26.94 -5.02 -21.37
N ARG A 586 -26.31 -6.16 -21.06
CA ARG A 586 -26.87 -7.17 -20.16
C ARG A 586 -26.17 -7.15 -18.81
N GLY A 587 -26.91 -6.72 -17.78
CA GLY A 587 -26.41 -6.70 -16.40
C GLY A 587 -25.29 -5.69 -16.17
N LEU A 588 -24.45 -5.96 -15.17
CA LEU A 588 -23.27 -5.14 -14.87
C LEU A 588 -22.09 -5.49 -15.79
N PRO A 589 -21.07 -4.62 -15.88
CA PRO A 589 -19.81 -4.95 -16.55
C PRO A 589 -19.24 -6.27 -16.05
N SER A 590 -18.63 -7.03 -16.95
CA SER A 590 -18.04 -8.33 -16.64
C SER A 590 -16.66 -8.19 -15.99
N SER A 591 -15.85 -7.25 -16.49
CA SER A 591 -14.54 -6.93 -15.92
C SER A 591 -14.12 -5.51 -16.30
N VAL A 592 -13.24 -4.91 -15.50
CA VAL A 592 -12.61 -3.62 -15.81
C VAL A 592 -11.11 -3.68 -15.57
N HIS A 593 -10.33 -3.23 -16.55
CA HIS A 593 -8.88 -3.12 -16.47
C HIS A 593 -8.43 -1.66 -16.52
N LEU A 594 -7.40 -1.32 -15.76
CA LEU A 594 -6.54 -0.17 -16.06
C LEU A 594 -5.65 -0.55 -17.23
N TYR A 595 -5.49 0.37 -18.18
CA TYR A 595 -4.55 0.23 -19.28
C TYR A 595 -3.48 1.31 -19.21
N PHE A 596 -2.22 0.88 -19.23
CA PHE A 596 -1.05 1.75 -19.30
C PHE A 596 -0.26 1.43 -20.56
N TYR A 597 0.34 2.46 -21.15
CA TYR A 597 1.28 2.32 -22.24
C TYR A 597 2.42 3.31 -22.02
N ASP A 598 3.65 2.81 -22.01
CA ASP A 598 4.87 3.61 -21.79
C ASP A 598 4.80 4.42 -20.48
N ASP A 599 4.39 3.75 -19.39
CA ASP A 599 4.19 4.35 -18.05
C ASP A 599 3.14 5.47 -17.96
N HIS A 600 2.33 5.65 -19.00
CA HIS A 600 1.20 6.59 -19.01
C HIS A 600 -0.13 5.86 -18.92
N PHE A 601 -1.00 6.32 -18.03
CA PHE A 601 -2.38 5.83 -17.92
C PHE A 601 -3.17 6.20 -19.19
N GLN A 602 -3.68 5.20 -19.89
CA GLN A 602 -4.43 5.32 -21.14
C GLN A 602 -5.95 5.27 -20.93
N GLY A 603 -6.40 4.89 -19.73
CA GLY A 603 -7.82 4.80 -19.40
C GLY A 603 -8.25 3.42 -18.93
N TYR A 604 -9.56 3.17 -19.03
CA TYR A 604 -10.21 1.93 -18.59
C TYR A 604 -10.60 1.07 -19.79
N LEU A 605 -10.42 -0.24 -19.65
CA LEU A 605 -10.99 -1.24 -20.56
C LEU A 605 -12.18 -1.89 -19.85
N VAL A 606 -13.38 -1.70 -20.37
CA VAL A 606 -14.62 -2.21 -19.81
C VAL A 606 -15.13 -3.35 -20.66
N THR A 607 -15.23 -4.55 -20.08
CA THR A 607 -15.84 -5.71 -20.73
C THR A 607 -17.31 -5.78 -20.36
N GLN A 608 -18.19 -5.93 -21.35
CA GLN A 608 -19.64 -5.95 -21.15
C GLN A 608 -20.29 -7.03 -22.04
N ALA A 609 -21.14 -7.85 -21.43
CA ALA A 609 -22.06 -8.72 -22.17
C ALA A 609 -23.20 -7.89 -22.76
N VAL A 610 -23.53 -8.11 -24.04
CA VAL A 610 -24.50 -7.30 -24.78
C VAL A 610 -25.45 -8.16 -25.60
N GLN A 611 -26.64 -7.62 -25.88
CA GLN A 611 -27.64 -8.22 -26.74
C GLN A 611 -27.75 -7.39 -28.04
N PRO A 612 -27.45 -7.95 -29.22
CA PRO A 612 -27.67 -7.28 -30.50
C PRO A 612 -29.16 -7.04 -30.75
N SER A 613 -29.48 -5.89 -31.36
CA SER A 613 -30.87 -5.51 -31.74
C SER A 613 -31.37 -6.31 -32.95
N ALA A 614 -30.49 -6.60 -33.90
CA ALA A 614 -30.73 -7.60 -34.92
C ALA A 614 -30.67 -8.98 -34.25
N GLN A 615 -31.85 -9.54 -33.91
CA GLN A 615 -32.05 -10.81 -33.22
C GLN A 615 -30.90 -11.82 -33.45
N GLY A 616 -30.08 -12.05 -32.42
CA GLY A 616 -28.85 -12.83 -32.49
C GLY A 616 -28.39 -13.30 -31.11
N PRO A 617 -27.35 -14.16 -31.03
CA PRO A 617 -26.80 -14.59 -29.75
C PRO A 617 -26.23 -13.38 -28.97
N ALA A 618 -26.15 -13.51 -27.64
CA ALA A 618 -25.49 -12.50 -26.83
C ALA A 618 -23.99 -12.46 -27.19
N GLU A 619 -23.45 -11.26 -27.31
CA GLU A 619 -22.05 -11.00 -27.61
C GLU A 619 -21.34 -10.47 -26.36
N THR A 620 -20.01 -10.49 -26.35
CA THR A 620 -19.22 -9.81 -25.31
C THR A 620 -18.23 -8.89 -25.97
N LEU A 621 -18.28 -7.62 -25.58
CA LEU A 621 -17.44 -6.56 -26.13
C LEU A 621 -16.48 -6.07 -25.07
N GLU A 622 -15.30 -5.62 -25.49
CA GLU A 622 -14.40 -4.83 -24.66
C GLU A 622 -14.28 -3.43 -25.25
N MET A 623 -14.30 -2.44 -24.36
CA MET A 623 -14.43 -1.03 -24.72
C MET A 623 -13.33 -0.23 -24.04
N TRP A 624 -12.56 0.54 -24.80
CA TRP A 624 -11.52 1.41 -24.29
C TRP A 624 -12.02 2.84 -24.13
N LEU A 625 -12.03 3.30 -22.88
CA LEU A 625 -12.41 4.66 -22.50
C LEU A 625 -11.16 5.40 -22.04
N MET A 626 -10.83 6.49 -22.72
CA MET A 626 -9.65 7.32 -22.45
C MET A 626 -10.07 8.67 -21.84
N PRO A 627 -9.38 9.14 -20.78
CA PRO A 627 -9.66 10.47 -20.22
C PRO A 627 -9.22 11.57 -21.20
N GLN A 628 -10.01 12.62 -21.28
CA GLN A 628 -9.69 13.83 -22.04
C GLN A 628 -8.93 14.81 -21.14
N GLY A 629 -7.73 15.20 -21.55
CA GLY A 629 -6.91 16.15 -20.81
C GLY A 629 -7.63 17.49 -20.60
N SER A 630 -7.66 17.97 -19.36
CA SER A 630 -8.35 19.21 -18.99
C SER A 630 -7.42 20.35 -18.56
N LEU A 631 -6.10 20.09 -18.48
CA LEU A 631 -5.11 21.08 -18.09
C LEU A 631 -4.91 22.13 -19.19
N LYS A 632 -5.11 23.39 -18.83
CA LYS A 632 -4.75 24.54 -19.66
C LYS A 632 -3.74 25.39 -18.90
N LEU A 633 -2.51 25.47 -19.41
CA LEU A 633 -1.52 26.43 -18.92
C LEU A 633 -1.81 27.78 -19.57
N LEU A 634 -1.94 28.83 -18.76
CA LEU A 634 -2.45 30.15 -19.18
C LEU A 634 -1.39 31.26 -19.13
N GLY A 635 -0.14 30.92 -18.77
CA GLY A 635 0.97 31.87 -18.65
C GLY A 635 1.59 32.33 -19.98
N ARG A 636 2.03 33.60 -20.04
CA ARG A 636 2.80 34.20 -21.16
C ARG A 636 4.26 33.71 -21.18
N ASN A 637 4.80 33.56 -22.38
CA ASN A 637 6.15 33.05 -22.70
C ASN A 637 7.36 33.81 -22.08
N ASP A 638 7.18 34.95 -21.41
CA ASP A 638 8.30 35.80 -20.99
C ASP A 638 8.72 35.65 -19.51
N GLN A 639 7.98 34.87 -18.70
CA GLN A 639 8.49 34.30 -17.46
C GLN A 639 8.11 32.82 -17.43
N ALA A 640 9.11 31.94 -17.40
CA ALA A 640 8.90 30.50 -17.33
C ALA A 640 8.08 30.15 -16.07
N SER A 641 6.76 30.00 -16.23
CA SER A 641 5.87 29.53 -15.16
C SER A 641 6.44 28.21 -14.65
N ARG A 642 6.77 28.17 -13.36
CA ARG A 642 7.30 26.95 -12.73
C ARG A 642 6.29 25.81 -12.75
N LEU A 643 5.00 26.10 -12.94
CA LEU A 643 3.93 25.11 -12.94
C LEU A 643 4.08 24.17 -14.15
N GLN A 644 4.28 22.88 -13.88
CA GLN A 644 4.39 21.82 -14.90
C GLN A 644 3.06 21.08 -15.08
N SER A 645 2.36 20.78 -13.98
CA SER A 645 1.05 20.14 -14.03
C SER A 645 0.17 20.54 -12.85
N LEU A 646 -1.14 20.47 -13.05
CA LEU A 646 -2.17 20.67 -12.04
C LEU A 646 -3.24 19.59 -12.22
N GLU A 647 -3.39 18.76 -11.19
CA GLU A 647 -4.28 17.60 -11.20
C GLU A 647 -5.17 17.62 -9.96
N VAL A 648 -6.39 17.08 -10.10
CA VAL A 648 -7.32 16.88 -8.98
C VAL A 648 -7.70 15.41 -8.93
N GLY A 649 -7.65 14.81 -7.75
CA GLY A 649 -7.99 13.41 -7.56
C GLY A 649 -8.19 13.04 -6.10
N THR A 650 -8.34 11.75 -5.85
CA THR A 650 -8.42 11.15 -4.52
C THR A 650 -7.35 10.07 -4.36
N GLU A 651 -7.17 9.59 -3.13
CA GLU A 651 -6.18 8.56 -2.81
C GLU A 651 -4.74 8.97 -3.19
N TRP A 652 -4.36 10.19 -2.77
CA TRP A 652 -2.99 10.69 -2.92
C TRP A 652 -2.01 9.76 -2.19
N ASP A 653 -1.07 9.20 -2.94
CA ASP A 653 0.07 8.47 -2.42
C ASP A 653 1.26 9.43 -2.24
N PRO A 654 1.58 9.87 -1.01
CA PRO A 654 2.70 10.79 -0.78
C PRO A 654 4.08 10.13 -0.97
N LYS A 655 4.15 8.79 -0.98
CA LYS A 655 5.39 8.04 -1.17
C LYS A 655 5.80 8.07 -2.64
N GLU A 656 4.84 7.78 -3.54
CA GLU A 656 5.07 7.74 -5.00
C GLU A 656 4.66 9.02 -5.73
N ARG A 657 4.03 9.96 -5.01
CA ARG A 657 3.61 11.28 -5.50
C ARG A 657 2.68 11.19 -6.72
N LEU A 658 1.64 10.37 -6.60
CA LEU A 658 0.60 10.16 -7.60
C LEU A 658 -0.75 9.85 -6.92
N PHE A 659 -1.85 9.94 -7.67
CA PHE A 659 -3.17 9.48 -7.22
C PHE A 659 -3.37 8.00 -7.55
N ARG A 660 -3.82 7.18 -6.58
CA ARG A 660 -4.16 5.77 -6.81
C ARG A 660 -5.53 5.59 -7.47
N ASN A 661 -6.42 6.59 -7.36
CA ASN A 661 -7.56 6.74 -8.26
C ASN A 661 -7.09 7.30 -9.61
N PHE A 662 -6.49 6.45 -10.45
CA PHE A 662 -5.85 6.82 -11.72
C PHE A 662 -6.78 7.58 -12.69
N GLY A 663 -8.06 7.21 -12.73
CA GLY A 663 -9.04 7.87 -13.59
C GLY A 663 -9.62 9.15 -13.00
N GLY A 664 -9.32 9.51 -11.75
CA GLY A 664 -9.93 10.66 -11.10
C GLY A 664 -11.46 10.58 -11.07
N LEU A 665 -12.03 9.37 -10.95
CA LEU A 665 -13.47 9.17 -10.87
C LEU A 665 -13.95 9.58 -9.46
N LEU A 666 -14.74 10.65 -9.38
CA LEU A 666 -15.18 11.25 -8.12
C LEU A 666 -16.70 11.29 -8.05
N GLY A 667 -17.26 11.03 -6.88
CA GLY A 667 -18.66 11.22 -6.55
C GLY A 667 -18.92 12.37 -5.58
N PRO A 668 -20.19 12.66 -5.27
CA PRO A 668 -20.57 13.81 -4.45
C PRO A 668 -20.06 13.75 -3.00
N LEU A 669 -19.68 12.58 -2.50
CA LEU A 669 -19.23 12.41 -1.11
C LEU A 669 -17.71 12.35 -0.97
N ASP A 670 -16.98 12.37 -2.09
CA ASP A 670 -15.53 12.31 -2.09
C ASP A 670 -14.89 13.62 -1.60
N GLU A 671 -13.65 13.51 -1.14
CA GLU A 671 -12.84 14.65 -0.67
C GLU A 671 -11.67 14.87 -1.64
N PRO A 672 -11.84 15.71 -2.67
CA PRO A 672 -10.83 15.90 -3.70
C PRO A 672 -9.59 16.62 -3.16
N VAL A 673 -8.44 16.29 -3.73
CA VAL A 673 -7.13 16.89 -3.43
C VAL A 673 -6.61 17.52 -4.71
N ALA A 674 -6.16 18.78 -4.64
CA ALA A 674 -5.43 19.40 -5.74
C ALA A 674 -3.93 19.22 -5.54
N MET A 675 -3.26 18.71 -6.56
CA MET A 675 -1.82 18.53 -6.61
C MET A 675 -1.21 19.39 -7.73
N GLN A 676 -0.09 20.03 -7.43
CA GLN A 676 0.66 20.84 -8.38
C GLN A 676 2.09 20.32 -8.49
N ARG A 677 2.58 20.16 -9.72
CA ARG A 677 4.00 19.88 -10.00
C ARG A 677 4.71 21.15 -10.41
N TRP A 678 5.92 21.31 -9.89
CA TRP A 678 6.72 22.52 -10.06
C TRP A 678 8.12 22.17 -10.56
N ALA A 679 8.60 22.93 -11.55
CA ALA A 679 10.01 23.01 -11.89
C ALA A 679 10.78 23.74 -10.79
N ARG A 680 12.10 23.54 -10.71
CA ARG A 680 12.97 24.35 -9.85
C ARG A 680 13.00 25.80 -10.34
N GLY A 681 13.06 26.76 -9.42
CA GLY A 681 13.06 28.18 -9.76
C GLY A 681 12.98 29.08 -8.52
N PRO A 682 12.76 30.39 -8.65
CA PRO A 682 12.63 31.27 -7.49
C PRO A 682 11.37 30.96 -6.67
N ASN A 683 11.40 31.31 -5.38
CA ASN A 683 10.24 31.19 -4.52
C ASN A 683 9.07 32.00 -5.08
N LEU A 684 7.87 31.42 -5.04
CA LEU A 684 6.65 32.13 -5.44
C LEU A 684 5.51 31.80 -4.49
N THR A 685 4.51 32.68 -4.50
CA THR A 685 3.21 32.43 -3.87
C THR A 685 2.17 32.32 -4.97
N ALA A 686 1.38 31.25 -4.92
CA ALA A 686 0.28 31.04 -5.86
C ALA A 686 -1.04 30.93 -5.08
N THR A 687 -2.10 31.52 -5.62
CA THR A 687 -3.46 31.42 -5.09
C THR A 687 -4.20 30.32 -5.81
N VAL A 688 -4.72 29.35 -5.08
CA VAL A 688 -5.58 28.29 -5.58
C VAL A 688 -7.04 28.71 -5.38
N VAL A 689 -7.87 28.53 -6.39
CA VAL A 689 -9.31 28.81 -6.33
C VAL A 689 -10.09 27.60 -6.86
N TRP A 690 -11.05 27.13 -6.08
CA TRP A 690 -11.97 26.05 -6.47
C TRP A 690 -13.33 26.63 -6.82
N ILE A 691 -13.83 26.28 -8.00
CA ILE A 691 -15.07 26.81 -8.57
C ILE A 691 -15.97 25.63 -8.92
N ASP A 692 -17.20 25.67 -8.42
CA ASP A 692 -18.21 24.64 -8.66
C ASP A 692 -18.86 24.77 -10.06
N PRO A 693 -19.69 23.80 -10.49
CA PRO A 693 -20.35 23.81 -11.81
C PRO A 693 -21.33 24.97 -12.05
N THR A 694 -21.74 25.67 -10.99
CA THR A 694 -22.63 26.84 -11.05
C THR A 694 -21.88 28.16 -10.85
N TYR A 695 -20.55 28.13 -10.88
CA TYR A 695 -19.66 29.29 -10.68
C TYR A 695 -19.60 29.84 -9.24
N VAL A 696 -20.00 29.04 -8.26
CA VAL A 696 -19.76 29.35 -6.84
C VAL A 696 -18.29 29.09 -6.52
N VAL A 697 -17.62 30.09 -5.94
CA VAL A 697 -16.25 29.93 -5.42
C VAL A 697 -16.32 29.17 -4.11
N ALA A 698 -15.97 27.89 -4.15
CA ALA A 698 -16.07 26.97 -3.01
C ALA A 698 -14.97 27.23 -1.96
N THR A 699 -13.76 27.55 -2.40
CA THR A 699 -12.64 27.93 -1.52
C THR A 699 -11.56 28.69 -2.28
N SER A 700 -10.80 29.52 -1.57
CA SER A 700 -9.55 30.10 -2.05
C SER A 700 -8.50 30.13 -0.95
N TYR A 701 -7.26 29.78 -1.31
CA TYR A 701 -6.13 29.78 -0.39
C TYR A 701 -4.80 30.00 -1.13
N ASP A 702 -3.83 30.58 -0.43
CA ASP A 702 -2.48 30.77 -0.95
C ASP A 702 -1.57 29.60 -0.56
N ILE A 703 -0.66 29.24 -1.47
CA ILE A 703 0.42 28.28 -1.25
C ILE A 703 1.77 28.94 -1.51
N THR A 704 2.73 28.67 -0.64
CA THR A 704 4.13 29.06 -0.83
C THR A 704 4.89 27.91 -1.49
N VAL A 705 5.60 28.22 -2.57
CA VAL A 705 6.38 27.25 -3.35
C VAL A 705 7.85 27.63 -3.26
N ASP A 706 8.62 26.88 -2.48
CA ASP A 706 10.05 27.11 -2.34
C ASP A 706 10.81 26.69 -3.61
N ALA A 707 12.08 27.10 -3.70
CA ALA A 707 12.88 26.94 -4.90
C ALA A 707 13.06 25.48 -5.36
N ASP A 708 13.16 24.58 -4.40
CA ASP A 708 13.36 23.14 -4.62
C ASP A 708 12.08 22.31 -4.44
N THR A 709 10.93 22.96 -4.19
CA THR A 709 9.65 22.26 -4.09
C THR A 709 9.27 21.69 -5.46
N GLU A 710 9.16 20.38 -5.55
CA GLU A 710 8.75 19.67 -6.77
C GLU A 710 7.23 19.43 -6.81
N VAL A 711 6.60 19.22 -5.65
CA VAL A 711 5.19 18.89 -5.53
C VAL A 711 4.57 19.60 -4.33
N THR A 712 3.44 20.28 -4.54
CA THR A 712 2.54 20.74 -3.48
C THR A 712 1.20 20.03 -3.61
N GLN A 713 0.53 19.80 -2.49
CA GLN A 713 -0.82 19.23 -2.47
C GLN A 713 -1.60 19.74 -1.28
N TYR A 714 -2.91 19.92 -1.45
CA TYR A 714 -3.81 20.29 -0.36
C TYR A 714 -5.21 19.70 -0.58
N LYS A 715 -5.81 19.25 0.52
CA LYS A 715 -7.19 18.76 0.58
C LYS A 715 -8.06 19.80 1.29
N PRO A 716 -8.84 20.62 0.55
CA PRO A 716 -9.71 21.60 1.18
C PRO A 716 -10.86 20.93 1.96
N PRO A 717 -11.27 21.48 3.11
CA PRO A 717 -12.35 20.92 3.92
C PRO A 717 -13.72 21.36 3.38
N LEU A 718 -14.07 20.91 2.17
CA LEU A 718 -15.32 21.28 1.51
C LEU A 718 -16.53 20.56 2.15
N SER A 719 -17.60 21.32 2.40
CA SER A 719 -18.91 20.76 2.78
C SER A 719 -19.44 19.82 1.70
N ARG A 720 -20.10 18.75 2.13
CA ARG A 720 -20.67 17.71 1.26
C ARG A 720 -22.20 17.71 1.33
N PRO A 721 -22.88 17.19 0.30
CA PRO A 721 -22.32 16.64 -0.94
C PRO A 721 -21.79 17.74 -1.88
N LEU A 722 -20.74 17.41 -2.64
CA LEU A 722 -20.28 18.24 -3.74
C LEU A 722 -21.33 18.20 -4.86
N ARG A 723 -21.65 19.38 -5.42
CA ARG A 723 -22.57 19.49 -6.56
C ARG A 723 -22.00 18.71 -7.77
N PRO A 724 -22.77 17.77 -8.36
CA PRO A 724 -22.33 17.07 -9.56
C PRO A 724 -22.14 18.01 -10.76
N GLY A 725 -21.22 17.64 -11.65
CA GLY A 725 -20.86 18.38 -12.85
C GLY A 725 -19.38 18.74 -12.91
N ALA A 726 -19.03 19.57 -13.90
CA ALA A 726 -17.66 19.98 -14.15
C ALA A 726 -17.17 21.09 -13.20
N TRP A 727 -16.30 20.72 -12.26
CA TRP A 727 -15.60 21.65 -11.39
C TRP A 727 -14.35 22.22 -12.07
N THR A 728 -13.92 23.41 -11.63
CA THR A 728 -12.70 24.06 -12.11
C THR A 728 -11.79 24.42 -10.94
N VAL A 729 -10.50 24.08 -11.03
CA VAL A 729 -9.47 24.58 -10.12
C VAL A 729 -8.55 25.50 -10.91
N ARG A 730 -8.46 26.77 -10.47
CA ARG A 730 -7.58 27.78 -11.06
C ARG A 730 -6.41 28.06 -10.14
N LEU A 731 -5.24 28.23 -10.75
CA LEU A 731 -4.03 28.68 -10.09
C LEU A 731 -3.67 30.07 -10.60
N LEU A 732 -3.48 31.00 -9.67
CA LEU A 732 -3.23 32.41 -9.95
C LEU A 732 -1.92 32.84 -9.30
N GLN A 733 -1.22 33.80 -9.89
CA GLN A 733 -0.12 34.51 -9.27
C GLN A 733 -0.42 36.01 -9.39
N PHE A 734 -0.51 36.71 -8.25
CA PHE A 734 -0.92 38.12 -8.23
C PHE A 734 -2.22 38.39 -9.03
N TRP A 735 -3.19 37.48 -8.93
CA TRP A 735 -4.46 37.49 -9.69
C TRP A 735 -4.35 37.27 -11.20
N GLU A 736 -3.17 36.97 -11.74
CA GLU A 736 -2.98 36.53 -13.12
C GLU A 736 -3.05 34.99 -13.22
N PRO A 737 -3.79 34.41 -14.19
CA PRO A 737 -3.86 32.96 -14.40
C PRO A 737 -2.52 32.31 -14.77
N LEU A 738 -2.07 31.37 -13.94
CA LEU A 738 -0.94 30.48 -14.25
C LEU A 738 -1.42 29.24 -15.03
N GLY A 739 -2.54 28.69 -14.60
CA GLY A 739 -3.14 27.52 -15.23
C GLY A 739 -4.47 27.15 -14.58
N GLU A 740 -5.26 26.37 -15.30
CA GLU A 740 -6.52 25.82 -14.80
C GLU A 740 -6.65 24.35 -15.18
N THR A 741 -7.36 23.60 -14.36
CA THR A 741 -7.77 22.22 -14.64
C THR A 741 -9.24 22.03 -14.30
N ARG A 742 -9.88 21.07 -14.97
CA ARG A 742 -11.26 20.70 -14.69
C ARG A 742 -11.32 19.24 -14.24
N PHE A 743 -12.23 18.95 -13.31
CA PHE A 743 -12.53 17.59 -12.88
C PHE A 743 -14.04 17.38 -12.78
N LEU A 744 -14.47 16.13 -12.85
CA LEU A 744 -15.89 15.78 -12.85
C LEU A 744 -16.29 15.20 -11.50
N VAL A 745 -17.30 15.78 -10.87
CA VAL A 745 -18.06 15.12 -9.80
C VAL A 745 -19.25 14.42 -10.46
N LEU A 746 -19.24 13.09 -10.46
CA LEU A 746 -20.21 12.28 -11.17
C LEU A 746 -21.58 12.30 -10.49
N PRO A 747 -22.68 12.56 -11.22
CA PRO A 747 -24.02 12.30 -10.71
C PRO A 747 -24.22 10.79 -10.58
N LEU A 748 -24.43 10.32 -9.35
CA LEU A 748 -24.55 8.89 -9.08
C LEU A 748 -25.90 8.33 -9.52
N THR A 749 -25.87 7.25 -10.30
CA THR A 749 -27.05 6.45 -10.69
C THR A 749 -27.35 5.31 -9.70
N PHE A 750 -26.42 5.03 -8.79
CA PHE A 750 -26.53 4.02 -7.75
C PHE A 750 -26.35 4.66 -6.36
N ASN A 751 -27.04 4.11 -5.36
CA ASN A 751 -26.85 4.41 -3.95
C ASN A 751 -26.95 3.10 -3.16
N ARG A 752 -25.93 2.78 -2.38
CA ARG A 752 -25.80 1.49 -1.68
C ARG A 752 -25.93 0.31 -2.67
N LYS A 753 -25.36 0.48 -3.87
CA LYS A 753 -25.30 -0.51 -4.97
C LYS A 753 -26.66 -0.86 -5.57
N LEU A 754 -27.68 -0.04 -5.31
CA LEU A 754 -29.01 -0.17 -5.88
C LEU A 754 -29.31 1.04 -6.76
N PRO A 755 -30.12 0.88 -7.84
CA PRO A 755 -30.53 2.01 -8.67
C PRO A 755 -31.19 3.11 -7.84
N LEU A 756 -30.82 4.36 -8.14
CA LEU A 756 -31.31 5.53 -7.41
C LEU A 756 -32.84 5.69 -7.55
N ARG A 757 -33.53 5.87 -6.43
CA ARG A 757 -34.98 6.11 -6.36
C ARG A 757 -35.27 7.56 -6.01
N LYS A 758 -36.46 8.04 -6.38
CA LYS A 758 -36.87 9.45 -6.25
C LYS A 758 -36.87 9.95 -4.80
N ASP A 759 -37.28 9.11 -3.85
CA ASP A 759 -37.41 9.49 -2.44
C ASP A 759 -36.09 9.39 -1.65
N ASP A 760 -35.08 8.70 -2.22
CA ASP A 760 -33.87 8.33 -1.48
C ASP A 760 -32.67 9.29 -1.69
N ALA A 761 -32.75 10.27 -2.61
CA ALA A 761 -31.52 10.83 -3.17
C ALA A 761 -31.50 12.28 -3.71
N SER A 762 -32.56 13.08 -3.62
CA SER A 762 -32.48 14.48 -4.11
C SER A 762 -31.35 15.28 -3.45
N TRP A 763 -31.07 14.98 -2.17
CA TRP A 763 -30.01 15.62 -1.41
C TRP A 763 -28.62 15.33 -1.96
N LEU A 764 -28.38 14.16 -2.57
CA LEU A 764 -27.06 13.72 -3.02
C LEU A 764 -26.53 14.55 -4.20
N HIS A 765 -27.44 15.08 -5.03
CA HIS A 765 -27.11 15.88 -6.21
C HIS A 765 -27.34 17.38 -6.02
N ALA A 766 -27.87 17.82 -4.87
CA ALA A 766 -28.23 19.23 -4.62
C ALA A 766 -27.02 20.16 -4.38
N GLY A 767 -25.88 19.60 -3.97
CA GLY A 767 -24.76 20.36 -3.41
C GLY A 767 -24.92 20.57 -1.89
N PRO A 768 -24.03 21.33 -1.26
CA PRO A 768 -24.12 21.59 0.18
C PRO A 768 -25.31 22.51 0.49
N PRO A 769 -25.87 22.44 1.71
CA PRO A 769 -26.89 23.38 2.16
C PRO A 769 -26.45 24.83 1.93
N HIS A 770 -27.38 25.66 1.46
CA HIS A 770 -27.16 27.10 1.21
C HIS A 770 -26.05 27.44 0.19
N ASN A 771 -25.55 26.46 -0.60
CA ASN A 771 -24.39 26.63 -1.49
C ASN A 771 -23.10 27.01 -0.74
N GLU A 772 -23.00 26.67 0.55
CA GLU A 772 -21.85 27.00 1.39
C GLU A 772 -20.90 25.81 1.54
N TYR A 773 -19.78 25.86 0.82
CA TYR A 773 -18.73 24.84 0.90
C TYR A 773 -17.77 25.04 2.07
N MET A 774 -17.74 26.24 2.66
CA MET A 774 -16.93 26.60 3.81
C MET A 774 -17.65 27.63 4.66
N GLU A 775 -17.28 27.74 5.95
CA GLU A 775 -17.80 28.80 6.84
C GLU A 775 -17.44 30.21 6.32
N GLN A 776 -16.32 30.34 5.62
CA GLN A 776 -15.89 31.58 4.99
C GLN A 776 -16.51 31.71 3.58
N SER A 777 -17.19 32.83 3.32
CA SER A 777 -17.73 33.16 2.00
C SER A 777 -16.66 33.78 1.09
N PHE A 778 -16.64 33.37 -0.17
CA PHE A 778 -15.72 33.86 -1.21
C PHE A 778 -16.45 34.57 -2.37
N GLN A 779 -17.72 34.93 -2.21
CA GLN A 779 -18.54 35.55 -3.27
C GLN A 779 -17.93 36.86 -3.83
N GLY A 780 -17.16 37.60 -3.03
CA GLY A 780 -16.46 38.81 -3.47
C GLY A 780 -15.40 38.56 -4.55
N LEU A 781 -14.93 37.31 -4.72
CA LEU A 781 -13.97 36.94 -5.75
C LEU A 781 -14.59 36.75 -7.13
N SER A 782 -15.91 36.53 -7.22
CA SER A 782 -16.57 36.23 -8.49
C SER A 782 -16.39 37.33 -9.53
N GLY A 783 -16.45 38.60 -9.09
CA GLY A 783 -16.20 39.76 -9.94
C GLY A 783 -14.73 39.89 -10.37
N ILE A 784 -13.79 39.58 -9.47
CA ILE A 784 -12.34 39.61 -9.75
C ILE A 784 -11.95 38.53 -10.77
N LEU A 785 -12.60 37.37 -10.67
CA LEU A 785 -12.33 36.20 -11.52
C LEU A 785 -13.13 36.19 -12.83
N ASN A 786 -13.91 37.24 -13.11
CA ASN A 786 -14.80 37.38 -14.26
C ASN A 786 -15.70 36.14 -14.45
N LEU A 787 -16.31 35.65 -13.37
CA LEU A 787 -17.19 34.49 -13.43
C LEU A 787 -18.59 34.86 -13.98
N PRO A 788 -19.24 33.98 -14.77
CA PRO A 788 -20.61 34.19 -15.23
C PRO A 788 -21.60 34.30 -14.08
N GLN A 789 -22.78 34.88 -14.35
CA GLN A 789 -23.86 34.91 -13.37
C GLN A 789 -24.39 33.49 -13.08
N PRO A 790 -24.59 33.12 -11.79
CA PRO A 790 -24.91 31.75 -11.41
C PRO A 790 -26.39 31.38 -11.61
N GLU A 791 -27.31 32.35 -11.72
CA GLU A 791 -28.77 32.14 -11.64
C GLU A 791 -29.30 31.05 -12.60
N THR A 792 -28.91 31.12 -13.87
CA THR A 792 -29.37 30.15 -14.89
C THR A 792 -28.82 28.74 -14.64
N MET A 793 -27.57 28.64 -14.17
CA MET A 793 -26.92 27.37 -13.87
C MET A 793 -27.46 26.76 -12.57
N GLU A 794 -27.80 27.58 -11.58
CA GLU A 794 -28.43 27.12 -10.33
C GLU A 794 -29.84 26.57 -10.57
N GLU A 795 -30.64 27.21 -11.43
CA GLU A 795 -31.95 26.68 -11.81
C GLU A 795 -31.83 25.33 -12.54
N ALA A 796 -30.88 25.20 -13.47
CA ALA A 796 -30.60 23.94 -14.14
C ALA A 796 -30.17 22.85 -13.14
N ALA A 797 -29.25 23.19 -12.21
CA ALA A 797 -28.79 22.27 -11.17
C ALA A 797 -29.94 21.79 -10.27
N LYS A 798 -30.86 22.67 -9.87
CA LYS A 798 -32.06 22.29 -9.10
C LYS A 798 -32.92 21.27 -9.84
N ARG A 799 -33.16 21.46 -11.15
CA ARG A 799 -33.91 20.50 -11.96
C ARG A 799 -33.22 19.13 -12.03
N HIS A 800 -31.89 19.12 -12.07
CA HIS A 800 -31.12 17.87 -12.10
C HIS A 800 -31.27 17.03 -10.82
N THR A 801 -31.56 17.65 -9.67
CA THR A 801 -31.73 16.92 -8.39
C THR A 801 -32.93 15.98 -8.36
N GLU A 802 -33.91 16.17 -9.26
CA GLU A 802 -35.13 15.37 -9.32
C GLU A 802 -35.02 14.22 -10.33
N LEU A 803 -33.92 14.16 -11.10
CA LEU A 803 -33.74 13.16 -12.15
C LEU A 803 -33.49 11.77 -11.56
N THR A 804 -34.17 10.77 -12.10
CA THR A 804 -33.95 9.36 -11.79
C THR A 804 -34.12 8.50 -13.05
N GLY A 805 -33.69 7.24 -12.98
CA GLY A 805 -33.81 6.29 -14.08
C GLY A 805 -33.13 6.79 -15.37
N PRO A 806 -33.74 6.59 -16.55
CA PRO A 806 -33.12 6.92 -17.84
C PRO A 806 -32.73 8.40 -18.01
N ALA A 807 -33.45 9.32 -17.37
CA ALA A 807 -33.14 10.75 -17.46
C ALA A 807 -31.85 11.11 -16.68
N LEU A 808 -31.64 10.47 -15.52
CA LEU A 808 -30.41 10.59 -14.75
C LEU A 808 -29.23 9.91 -15.47
N GLU A 809 -29.44 8.76 -16.09
CA GLU A 809 -28.43 8.10 -16.93
C GLU A 809 -28.01 8.99 -18.10
N ALA A 810 -28.96 9.63 -18.78
CA ALA A 810 -28.67 10.55 -19.88
C ALA A 810 -27.84 11.77 -19.42
N TRP A 811 -28.18 12.36 -18.27
CA TRP A 811 -27.36 13.43 -17.67
C TRP A 811 -25.95 12.95 -17.33
N THR A 812 -25.84 11.79 -16.66
CA THR A 812 -24.55 11.18 -16.28
C THR A 812 -23.67 10.92 -17.50
N ASP A 813 -24.23 10.29 -18.54
CA ASP A 813 -23.53 9.99 -19.78
C ASP A 813 -23.07 11.29 -20.47
N GLY A 814 -23.91 12.33 -20.47
CA GLY A 814 -23.60 13.65 -21.01
C GLY A 814 -22.40 14.30 -20.32
N GLU A 815 -22.42 14.39 -18.99
CA GLU A 815 -21.30 14.93 -18.21
C GLU A 815 -20.02 14.13 -18.44
N LEU A 816 -20.10 12.79 -18.38
CA LEU A 816 -18.96 11.90 -18.53
C LEU A 816 -18.32 12.02 -19.91
N SER A 817 -19.13 12.16 -20.97
CA SER A 817 -18.65 12.33 -22.35
C SER A 817 -17.82 13.60 -22.59
N SER A 818 -17.91 14.59 -21.69
CA SER A 818 -17.10 15.81 -21.75
C SER A 818 -15.70 15.66 -21.12
N PHE A 819 -15.46 14.55 -20.41
CA PHE A 819 -14.19 14.22 -19.77
C PHE A 819 -13.59 12.91 -20.28
N TRP A 820 -14.34 12.11 -21.03
CA TRP A 820 -13.95 10.79 -21.48
C TRP A 820 -14.39 10.56 -22.92
N SER A 821 -13.51 9.94 -23.71
CA SER A 821 -13.81 9.50 -25.07
C SER A 821 -13.68 8.00 -25.22
N VAL A 822 -14.50 7.46 -26.10
CA VAL A 822 -14.39 6.09 -26.58
C VAL A 822 -13.25 6.03 -27.59
N ALA A 823 -12.15 5.38 -27.23
CA ALA A 823 -10.94 5.28 -28.04
C ALA A 823 -10.92 4.00 -28.90
N GLY A 824 -11.62 2.94 -28.48
CA GLY A 824 -11.72 1.70 -29.24
C GLY A 824 -12.82 0.77 -28.73
N LEU A 825 -13.34 -0.08 -29.62
CA LEU A 825 -14.21 -1.20 -29.29
C LEU A 825 -13.77 -2.43 -30.06
N CYS A 826 -13.87 -3.59 -29.42
CA CYS A 826 -13.64 -4.88 -30.05
C CYS A 826 -14.62 -5.93 -29.53
N ALA A 827 -14.80 -7.00 -30.29
CA ALA A 827 -15.58 -8.16 -29.88
C ALA A 827 -14.65 -9.29 -29.41
N ILE A 828 -14.98 -9.94 -28.29
CA ILE A 828 -14.20 -11.07 -27.79
C ILE A 828 -14.37 -12.30 -28.70
N GLY A 829 -15.59 -12.49 -29.22
CA GLY A 829 -15.94 -13.55 -30.18
C GLY A 829 -16.46 -12.98 -31.50
N PRO A 830 -17.01 -13.82 -32.39
CA PRO A 830 -17.67 -13.37 -33.61
C PRO A 830 -18.77 -12.35 -33.30
N SER A 831 -18.83 -11.25 -34.05
CA SER A 831 -19.85 -10.20 -33.92
C SER A 831 -20.60 -10.02 -35.24
N ALA A 832 -21.89 -9.72 -35.14
CA ALA A 832 -22.71 -9.32 -36.30
C ALA A 832 -22.37 -7.90 -36.79
N CYS A 833 -21.71 -7.08 -35.98
CA CYS A 833 -21.34 -5.73 -36.32
C CYS A 833 -20.02 -5.70 -37.14
N PRO A 834 -20.06 -5.27 -38.42
CA PRO A 834 -18.89 -5.38 -39.32
C PRO A 834 -17.74 -4.42 -38.95
N SER A 835 -17.98 -3.41 -38.12
CA SER A 835 -16.93 -2.48 -37.68
C SER A 835 -16.15 -2.97 -36.47
N LEU A 836 -16.54 -4.08 -35.84
CA LEU A 836 -15.86 -4.63 -34.67
C LEU A 836 -14.86 -5.69 -35.09
N GLU A 837 -13.58 -5.44 -34.81
CA GLU A 837 -12.54 -6.44 -34.91
C GLU A 837 -12.49 -7.34 -33.67
N LEU A 838 -11.78 -8.47 -33.77
CA LEU A 838 -11.56 -9.36 -32.64
C LEU A 838 -10.58 -8.75 -31.64
N CYS A 839 -10.92 -8.75 -30.36
CA CYS A 839 -10.12 -8.14 -29.29
C CYS A 839 -8.66 -8.63 -29.27
N ARG A 840 -8.43 -9.92 -29.51
CA ARG A 840 -7.09 -10.54 -29.58
C ARG A 840 -6.19 -10.00 -30.70
N LEU A 841 -6.74 -9.31 -31.70
CA LEU A 841 -5.99 -8.73 -32.82
C LEU A 841 -5.63 -7.26 -32.58
N THR A 842 -6.24 -6.63 -31.57
CA THR A 842 -5.95 -5.25 -31.20
C THR A 842 -4.62 -5.13 -30.44
N SER A 843 -4.08 -3.92 -30.32
CA SER A 843 -2.88 -3.62 -29.54
C SER A 843 -3.14 -3.15 -28.10
N TRP A 844 -4.41 -2.89 -27.77
CA TRP A 844 -4.83 -2.23 -26.52
C TRP A 844 -5.70 -3.13 -25.64
N SER A 845 -6.38 -4.13 -26.20
CA SER A 845 -7.28 -5.01 -25.46
C SER A 845 -6.54 -5.76 -24.35
N SER A 846 -7.22 -6.04 -23.25
CA SER A 846 -6.69 -6.94 -22.23
C SER A 846 -6.49 -8.37 -22.75
N LEU A 847 -7.12 -8.73 -23.86
CA LEU A 847 -7.00 -10.02 -24.55
C LEU A 847 -5.96 -10.02 -25.67
N SER A 848 -5.30 -8.88 -25.92
CA SER A 848 -4.17 -8.83 -26.84
C SER A 848 -2.98 -9.64 -26.30
N PRO A 849 -2.13 -10.21 -27.18
CA PRO A 849 -0.97 -10.97 -26.73
C PRO A 849 -0.04 -10.14 -25.84
N ASP A 850 0.35 -10.72 -24.70
CA ASP A 850 1.25 -10.11 -23.71
C ASP A 850 2.39 -11.06 -23.34
N PRO A 851 3.35 -11.32 -24.25
CA PRO A 851 4.35 -12.39 -24.09
C PRO A 851 5.26 -12.23 -22.87
N LYS A 852 5.39 -11.01 -22.32
CA LYS A 852 6.17 -10.76 -21.10
C LYS A 852 5.49 -11.25 -19.83
N SER A 853 4.17 -11.40 -19.83
CA SER A 853 3.39 -11.91 -18.69
C SER A 853 2.74 -13.28 -18.96
N GLU A 854 2.76 -13.77 -20.20
CA GLU A 854 2.33 -15.13 -20.55
C GLU A 854 3.32 -16.18 -20.05
N LEU A 855 2.79 -17.27 -19.49
CA LEU A 855 3.56 -18.42 -19.03
C LEU A 855 3.29 -19.61 -19.98
N GLY A 856 4.35 -20.11 -20.63
CA GLY A 856 4.28 -21.19 -21.61
C GLY A 856 4.79 -22.53 -21.06
N PRO A 857 5.03 -23.52 -21.92
CA PRO A 857 5.66 -24.76 -21.51
C PRO A 857 7.09 -24.53 -21.02
N VAL A 858 7.56 -25.41 -20.13
CA VAL A 858 8.96 -25.43 -19.66
C VAL A 858 9.87 -25.76 -20.84
N LYS A 859 10.90 -24.95 -21.05
CA LYS A 859 11.90 -25.15 -22.11
C LYS A 859 12.89 -26.24 -21.74
N ALA A 860 13.72 -26.66 -22.69
CA ALA A 860 14.73 -27.72 -22.49
C ALA A 860 15.81 -27.38 -21.43
N ASP A 861 16.01 -26.10 -21.13
CA ASP A 861 16.90 -25.62 -20.07
C ASP A 861 16.21 -25.51 -18.70
N GLY A 862 14.97 -25.99 -18.58
CA GLY A 862 14.17 -25.95 -17.35
C GLY A 862 13.55 -24.60 -17.03
N ARG A 863 13.68 -23.58 -17.90
CA ARG A 863 13.23 -22.20 -17.68
C ARG A 863 11.95 -21.87 -18.45
N LEU A 864 11.30 -20.75 -18.07
CA LEU A 864 10.17 -20.14 -18.80
C LEU A 864 10.55 -18.87 -19.56
N ARG A 865 11.39 -18.03 -18.95
CA ARG A 865 11.97 -16.83 -19.58
C ARG A 865 13.01 -17.21 -20.62
#